data_AF-A0A182WJM8-F1
#
_entry.id   AF-A0A182WJM8-F1
#
_cell.length_a   1.000
_cell.length_b   1.000
_cell.length_c   1.000
_cell.angle_alpha   90.00
_cell.angle_beta   90.00
_cell.angle_gamma   90.00
#
_symmetry.space_group_name_H-M   'P 1'
#
loop_
_entity.id
_entity.type
_entity.pdbx_description
1 polymer ?
#
loop_
_entity_poly.entity_id
_entity_poly.type
_entity_poly.pdbx_seq_one_letter_code
_entity_poly.pdbx_strand_id
1 'polypeptide(L)'
;MGYPIVALCVLSLLQYTLAEPRPEFALGVSVPGTNRVGVAASEAKTIIGEVKKSTEGITFRSELLLLPTVLTVVQNVANQFQTLGTAVVTSITTLASDTSGNVDTVFGAAVEAVDNAIRFADETLPGLTSPLVLLIGKPLVEKFEDSLKHIRKALSALKTVLSDLKTGAQNAVTEAGSTSDISATIISKNLPRKTITTLVSALHTLKANVPVLKYTVDSTVEGIKIADQYMVDLSAKVDSTIGEKSSIAADLDGVIGSIDKTITDTMTTVGTDLAKIKTDYNTLTNLATAASSAKLAAVLGEFAANLAELGSKDPTILAKLNSLKDALLDVYDVASPLYFIYDSYLVNALITTLIANANYSQYCFYKYKDYLFAMLDAVALEARECVDKEVQRLGYFRKTIEIMLNLLFFDFEDISADLTVCNLINDPTSLEECTASLETIYVKLEVAFGDMFALGYDIVSREVIATSNRLKICMRLSQSTLGDTEIPLLMKKITDFEVGVARILIAPEDERDIAMMRLLALALCVQSLVQILPMASAKPDFGISLPITSSGKVSLAVQGAKTVLEAVDDNTPFTVEANYKGLQELANVMVKVATVTVNMGSELVPLVTSLVTDVSGDVATVFTTVFTKIGEVKSAIGTQVPTAIADLKNIFKTHFASEGLDYIPKQLTDGFNRFVLGLDDLNSKLQTLKKAIDDAATAAGGVTELTDTLVKKHVKPAYIYNVVFAINQLKAYLPLVKYTIDSTLENISLADDYLLLVYQAAQQSAGATTQSISSVKTVTDAISNEVKTGLNMYSSDFSSMQTEIGSFPKLPTAADFSKLSSALSSYSTTFGSLTTTRYPAMETHLKNLIDTMTNALGASSTPGQITSNLLDSLILTVIENGKYSQFCFNKYYGLVFGFLTSLGDSAGLCFDKEIPRLKLLQDTLPIVREQLLADFESLASELSVCDSLATQAKLNECVTSLSGFYTDLATQFGLKLQYLFELIETETVASTNRFLICVELVKMNLVEITEANLMNDIRNCAKDGPTADD
;
A
#
# COMPACT_ATOMS: atom_id res chain seq x y z
N MET A 1 -1.54 -11.65 7.71
CA MET A 1 -1.97 -13.02 7.35
C MET A 1 -0.75 -13.93 7.38
N GLY A 2 -0.71 -14.88 8.32
CA GLY A 2 0.44 -15.76 8.52
C GLY A 2 0.48 -16.91 7.53
N TYR A 3 1.44 -16.88 6.61
CA TYR A 3 1.92 -18.11 5.97
C TYR A 3 2.85 -18.84 6.95
N PRO A 4 2.73 -20.16 7.12
CA PRO A 4 3.35 -20.83 8.24
C PRO A 4 4.85 -20.99 8.02
N ILE A 5 5.58 -20.40 8.96
CA ILE A 5 6.96 -20.64 9.44
C ILE A 5 7.40 -22.13 9.38
N VAL A 6 6.44 -23.07 9.29
CA VAL A 6 6.67 -24.51 9.17
C VAL A 6 7.33 -24.92 7.85
N ALA A 7 7.13 -24.20 6.73
CA ALA A 7 7.74 -24.59 5.45
C ALA A 7 9.27 -24.39 5.43
N LEU A 8 9.80 -23.40 6.17
CA LEU A 8 11.25 -23.18 6.32
C LEU A 8 11.88 -24.14 7.36
N CYS A 9 11.12 -24.53 8.39
CA CYS A 9 11.57 -25.51 9.39
C CYS A 9 11.63 -26.95 8.84
N VAL A 10 10.81 -27.30 7.85
CA VAL A 10 10.81 -28.64 7.22
C VAL A 10 11.99 -28.81 6.24
N LEU A 11 12.50 -27.73 5.63
CA LEU A 11 13.66 -27.79 4.72
C LEU A 11 15.01 -27.94 5.44
N SER A 12 15.12 -27.50 6.70
CA SER A 12 16.34 -27.58 7.51
C SER A 12 16.46 -28.89 8.31
N LEU A 13 15.35 -29.60 8.56
CA LEU A 13 15.33 -30.89 9.25
C LEU A 13 15.44 -32.11 8.32
N LEU A 14 15.35 -31.93 7.00
CA LEU A 14 15.43 -33.01 6.00
C LEU A 14 16.86 -33.35 5.53
N GLN A 15 17.91 -32.77 6.12
CA GLN A 15 19.30 -33.06 5.73
C GLN A 15 19.92 -34.32 6.38
N TYR A 16 19.16 -35.07 7.17
CA TYR A 16 19.60 -36.36 7.68
C TYR A 16 18.48 -37.40 7.56
N THR A 17 18.41 -38.05 6.39
CA THR A 17 18.34 -39.53 6.24
C THR A 17 18.10 -39.92 4.78
N LEU A 18 19.07 -40.64 4.22
CA LEU A 18 18.96 -41.71 3.22
C LEU A 18 18.35 -41.40 1.83
N ALA A 19 19.21 -41.64 0.82
CA ALA A 19 19.05 -41.56 -0.64
C ALA A 19 19.22 -40.15 -1.26
N GLU A 20 20.48 -39.74 -1.47
CA GLU A 20 20.84 -38.67 -2.41
C GLU A 20 20.31 -39.03 -3.82
N PRO A 21 19.39 -38.25 -4.42
CA PRO A 21 19.13 -38.34 -5.85
C PRO A 21 20.44 -37.98 -6.54
N ARG A 22 20.99 -38.88 -7.36
CA ARG A 22 22.22 -38.63 -8.13
C ARG A 22 21.97 -37.53 -9.15
N PRO A 23 22.53 -36.32 -8.99
CA PRO A 23 22.24 -35.23 -9.89
C PRO A 23 23.43 -35.01 -10.83
N GLU A 24 23.25 -35.31 -12.12
CA GLU A 24 24.40 -35.61 -13.01
C GLU A 24 24.50 -34.76 -14.29
N PHE A 25 23.73 -33.68 -14.48
CA PHE A 25 23.86 -32.78 -15.66
C PHE A 25 23.88 -33.52 -17.01
N ALA A 26 23.08 -34.59 -17.13
CA ALA A 26 23.05 -35.51 -18.26
C ALA A 26 24.34 -36.33 -18.47
N LEU A 27 25.19 -36.45 -17.45
CA LEU A 27 26.32 -37.39 -17.39
C LEU A 27 25.90 -38.64 -16.61
N GLY A 28 26.53 -39.80 -16.83
CA GLY A 28 26.25 -41.01 -16.06
C GLY A 28 26.96 -41.08 -14.69
N VAL A 29 27.56 -39.96 -14.25
CA VAL A 29 28.42 -39.87 -13.06
C VAL A 29 28.15 -38.56 -12.30
N SER A 30 28.12 -38.65 -10.98
CA SER A 30 27.84 -37.52 -10.07
C SER A 30 28.78 -36.33 -10.25
N VAL A 31 28.18 -35.15 -10.41
CA VAL A 31 28.88 -33.86 -10.43
C VAL A 31 28.80 -33.22 -9.03
N PRO A 32 29.94 -32.86 -8.39
CA PRO A 32 29.90 -32.27 -7.06
C PRO A 32 29.16 -30.91 -7.02
N GLY A 33 28.23 -30.78 -6.07
CA GLY A 33 27.52 -29.53 -5.77
C GLY A 33 26.19 -29.32 -6.48
N THR A 34 25.71 -30.30 -7.26
CA THR A 34 24.46 -30.17 -8.03
C THR A 34 23.20 -30.08 -7.16
N ASN A 35 23.21 -30.65 -5.94
CA ASN A 35 22.13 -30.48 -4.98
C ASN A 35 21.83 -29.00 -4.65
N ARG A 36 22.86 -28.16 -4.58
CA ARG A 36 22.73 -26.71 -4.35
C ARG A 36 21.98 -26.00 -5.48
N VAL A 37 22.14 -26.48 -6.72
CA VAL A 37 21.42 -25.96 -7.89
C VAL A 37 19.92 -26.26 -7.77
N GLY A 38 19.56 -27.47 -7.34
CA GLY A 38 18.16 -27.84 -7.10
C GLY A 38 17.49 -26.98 -6.03
N VAL A 39 18.19 -26.68 -4.93
CA VAL A 39 17.70 -25.78 -3.87
C VAL A 39 17.53 -24.35 -4.41
N ALA A 40 18.57 -23.78 -5.03
CA ALA A 40 18.51 -22.42 -5.57
C ALA A 40 17.41 -22.25 -6.63
N ALA A 41 17.22 -23.25 -7.50
CA ALA A 41 16.16 -23.26 -8.50
C ALA A 41 14.77 -23.35 -7.85
N SER A 42 14.63 -24.12 -6.78
CA SER A 42 13.36 -24.24 -6.02
C SER A 42 13.01 -22.93 -5.31
N GLU A 43 13.99 -22.23 -4.74
CA GLU A 43 13.77 -20.93 -4.12
C GLU A 43 13.37 -19.85 -5.15
N ALA A 44 14.03 -19.83 -6.31
CA ALA A 44 13.65 -18.97 -7.43
C ALA A 44 12.23 -19.30 -7.92
N LYS A 45 11.87 -20.58 -8.01
CA LYS A 45 10.53 -21.04 -8.38
C LYS A 45 9.46 -20.51 -7.43
N THR A 46 9.71 -20.53 -6.12
CA THR A 46 8.78 -20.02 -5.12
C THR A 46 8.44 -18.56 -5.40
N ILE A 47 9.44 -17.67 -5.50
CA ILE A 47 9.16 -16.24 -5.72
C ILE A 47 8.53 -15.94 -7.09
N ILE A 48 8.90 -16.68 -8.14
CA ILE A 48 8.28 -16.59 -9.46
C ILE A 48 6.79 -16.96 -9.40
N GLY A 49 6.44 -17.96 -8.59
CA GLY A 49 5.06 -18.38 -8.38
C GLY A 49 4.17 -17.34 -7.67
N GLU A 50 4.76 -16.38 -6.97
CA GLU A 50 4.04 -15.33 -6.26
C GLU A 50 3.61 -14.16 -7.16
N VAL A 51 4.23 -13.99 -8.34
CA VAL A 51 4.08 -12.78 -9.18
C VAL A 51 2.64 -12.51 -9.60
N LYS A 52 1.85 -13.54 -9.93
CA LYS A 52 0.46 -13.33 -10.40
C LYS A 52 -0.57 -13.33 -9.28
N LYS A 53 -0.23 -13.69 -8.04
CA LYS A 53 -1.22 -14.01 -7.01
C LYS A 53 -2.20 -12.88 -6.73
N SER A 54 -1.74 -11.64 -6.71
CA SER A 54 -2.60 -10.48 -6.50
C SER A 54 -3.65 -10.30 -7.59
N THR A 55 -3.37 -10.77 -8.81
CA THR A 55 -4.24 -10.62 -9.98
C THR A 55 -5.40 -11.62 -10.02
N GLU A 56 -5.42 -12.61 -9.13
CA GLU A 56 -6.43 -13.67 -9.09
C GLU A 56 -7.66 -13.25 -8.28
N GLY A 57 -8.85 -13.70 -8.71
CA GLY A 57 -10.10 -13.53 -7.94
C GLY A 57 -10.63 -12.09 -7.86
N ILE A 58 -10.20 -11.20 -8.75
CA ILE A 58 -10.68 -9.80 -8.77
C ILE A 58 -12.05 -9.74 -9.44
N THR A 59 -13.01 -9.16 -8.73
CA THR A 59 -14.36 -8.84 -9.23
C THR A 59 -14.58 -7.34 -9.16
N PHE A 60 -14.96 -6.72 -10.27
CA PHE A 60 -15.28 -5.30 -10.32
C PHE A 60 -16.74 -5.06 -9.94
N ARG A 61 -16.97 -4.00 -9.15
CA ARG A 61 -18.31 -3.55 -8.76
C ARG A 61 -18.72 -2.30 -9.50
N SER A 62 -17.75 -1.47 -9.88
CA SER A 62 -17.96 -0.31 -10.73
C SER A 62 -18.09 -0.72 -12.21
N GLU A 63 -18.79 0.11 -12.99
CA GLU A 63 -18.97 -0.10 -14.44
C GLU A 63 -17.83 0.51 -15.27
N LEU A 64 -16.75 0.97 -14.61
CA LEU A 64 -15.66 1.68 -15.25
C LEU A 64 -14.75 0.71 -16.03
N LEU A 65 -14.89 0.68 -17.36
CA LEU A 65 -14.14 -0.22 -18.26
C LEU A 65 -12.61 -0.06 -18.22
N LEU A 66 -12.10 1.09 -17.77
CA LEU A 66 -10.67 1.34 -17.62
C LEU A 66 -10.01 0.31 -16.70
N LEU A 67 -10.64 -0.02 -15.56
CA LEU A 67 -10.08 -0.92 -14.54
C LEU A 67 -9.87 -2.36 -15.03
N PRO A 68 -10.87 -3.06 -15.62
CA PRO A 68 -10.66 -4.41 -16.17
C PRO A 68 -9.68 -4.40 -17.35
N THR A 69 -9.62 -3.32 -18.14
CA THR A 69 -8.69 -3.21 -19.28
C THR A 69 -7.25 -3.15 -18.79
N VAL A 70 -6.94 -2.30 -17.82
CA VAL A 70 -5.60 -2.22 -17.22
C VAL A 70 -5.24 -3.53 -16.50
N LEU A 71 -6.18 -4.12 -15.74
CA LEU A 71 -5.95 -5.40 -15.08
C LEU A 71 -5.58 -6.51 -16.08
N THR A 72 -6.24 -6.56 -17.23
CA THR A 72 -5.97 -7.57 -18.27
C THR A 72 -4.52 -7.48 -18.75
N VAL A 73 -3.99 -6.27 -18.96
CA VAL A 73 -2.58 -6.09 -19.35
C VAL A 73 -1.64 -6.56 -18.24
N VAL A 74 -1.90 -6.14 -16.99
CA VAL A 74 -1.10 -6.54 -15.83
C VAL A 74 -1.11 -8.07 -15.65
N GLN A 75 -2.27 -8.70 -15.79
CA GLN A 75 -2.45 -10.16 -15.77
C GLN A 75 -1.65 -10.85 -16.87
N ASN A 76 -1.67 -10.32 -18.10
CA ASN A 76 -0.93 -10.89 -19.21
C ASN A 76 0.59 -10.85 -18.96
N VAL A 77 1.12 -9.74 -18.45
CA VAL A 77 2.54 -9.63 -18.10
C VAL A 77 2.90 -10.63 -16.99
N ALA A 78 2.12 -10.66 -15.90
CA ALA A 78 2.35 -11.57 -14.78
C ALA A 78 2.27 -13.05 -15.16
N ASN A 79 1.24 -13.44 -15.93
CA ASN A 79 1.03 -14.81 -16.38
C ASN A 79 2.12 -15.30 -17.33
N GLN A 80 2.52 -14.47 -18.30
CA GLN A 80 3.58 -14.84 -19.24
C GLN A 80 4.93 -14.96 -18.53
N PHE A 81 5.28 -13.98 -17.68
CA PHE A 81 6.52 -14.06 -16.91
C PHE A 81 6.54 -15.29 -16.00
N GLN A 82 5.48 -15.55 -15.23
CA GLN A 82 5.45 -16.71 -14.35
C GLN A 82 5.61 -18.02 -15.12
N THR A 83 4.92 -18.15 -16.27
CA THR A 83 4.99 -19.36 -17.10
C THR A 83 6.42 -19.60 -17.59
N LEU A 84 7.05 -18.57 -18.15
CA LEU A 84 8.40 -18.65 -18.69
C LEU A 84 9.45 -18.83 -17.59
N GLY A 85 9.36 -18.05 -16.50
CA GLY A 85 10.23 -18.18 -15.34
C GLY A 85 10.13 -19.56 -14.69
N THR A 86 8.92 -20.13 -14.60
CA THR A 86 8.70 -21.50 -14.09
C THR A 86 9.34 -22.54 -15.02
N ALA A 87 9.25 -22.34 -16.33
CA ALA A 87 9.91 -23.21 -17.31
C ALA A 87 11.44 -23.15 -17.19
N VAL A 88 12.03 -21.97 -16.98
CA VAL A 88 13.47 -21.80 -16.73
C VAL A 88 13.92 -22.60 -15.51
N VAL A 89 13.31 -22.37 -14.35
CA VAL A 89 13.75 -23.06 -13.13
C VAL A 89 13.45 -24.56 -13.17
N THR A 90 12.34 -24.98 -13.77
CA THR A 90 11.99 -26.41 -13.90
C THR A 90 12.93 -27.14 -14.86
N SER A 91 13.32 -26.52 -15.97
CA SER A 91 14.29 -27.11 -16.90
C SER A 91 15.69 -27.20 -16.26
N ILE A 92 16.10 -26.23 -15.45
CA ILE A 92 17.36 -26.30 -14.68
C ILE A 92 17.30 -27.38 -13.60
N THR A 93 16.19 -27.54 -12.88
CA THR A 93 16.02 -28.65 -11.91
C THR A 93 16.05 -30.02 -12.61
N THR A 94 15.43 -30.12 -13.78
CA THR A 94 15.46 -31.35 -14.59
C THR A 94 16.88 -31.64 -15.06
N LEU A 95 17.57 -30.64 -15.62
CA LEU A 95 18.97 -30.74 -16.03
C LEU A 95 19.86 -31.18 -14.86
N ALA A 96 19.70 -30.58 -13.68
CA ALA A 96 20.46 -30.93 -12.50
C ALA A 96 20.27 -32.40 -12.08
N SER A 97 19.11 -33.01 -12.34
CA SER A 97 18.79 -34.39 -11.94
C SER A 97 18.91 -35.42 -13.06
N ASP A 98 19.20 -35.01 -14.30
CA ASP A 98 19.25 -35.90 -15.46
C ASP A 98 20.55 -36.72 -15.51
N THR A 99 20.43 -37.99 -15.89
CA THR A 99 21.52 -38.98 -16.01
C THR A 99 21.54 -39.67 -17.38
N SER A 100 20.84 -39.12 -18.37
CA SER A 100 20.53 -39.81 -19.63
C SER A 100 21.72 -40.02 -20.56
N GLY A 101 22.84 -39.32 -20.33
CA GLY A 101 23.96 -39.24 -21.28
C GLY A 101 23.72 -38.28 -22.45
N ASN A 102 22.54 -37.66 -22.56
CA ASN A 102 22.15 -36.81 -23.68
C ASN A 102 22.40 -35.32 -23.39
N VAL A 103 23.67 -34.95 -23.26
CA VAL A 103 24.12 -33.60 -22.92
C VAL A 103 23.48 -32.54 -23.81
N ASP A 104 23.44 -32.75 -25.13
CA ASP A 104 22.95 -31.73 -26.07
C ASP A 104 21.46 -31.42 -25.91
N THR A 105 20.64 -32.45 -25.70
CA THR A 105 19.18 -32.27 -25.60
C THR A 105 18.79 -31.60 -24.29
N VAL A 106 19.35 -32.05 -23.17
CA VAL A 106 18.94 -31.58 -21.84
C VAL A 106 19.44 -30.17 -21.57
N PHE A 107 20.69 -29.85 -21.92
CA PHE A 107 21.16 -28.46 -21.89
C PHE A 107 20.44 -27.58 -22.91
N GLY A 108 20.13 -28.12 -24.11
CA GLY A 108 19.37 -27.42 -25.14
C GLY A 108 18.03 -26.93 -24.62
N ALA A 109 17.28 -27.79 -23.93
CA ALA A 109 16.00 -27.42 -23.32
C ALA A 109 16.12 -26.31 -22.26
N ALA A 110 17.15 -26.37 -21.40
CA ALA A 110 17.38 -25.34 -20.39
C ALA A 110 17.78 -23.99 -20.99
N VAL A 111 18.66 -23.99 -21.99
CA VAL A 111 19.07 -22.77 -22.71
C VAL A 111 17.90 -22.17 -23.48
N GLU A 112 17.08 -23.00 -24.14
CA GLU A 112 15.89 -22.55 -24.86
C GLU A 112 14.84 -21.93 -23.92
N ALA A 113 14.64 -22.50 -22.74
CA ALA A 113 13.74 -21.92 -21.73
C ALA A 113 14.21 -20.51 -21.31
N VAL A 114 15.52 -20.33 -21.10
CA VAL A 114 16.11 -19.01 -20.79
C VAL A 114 15.96 -18.04 -21.96
N ASP A 115 16.20 -18.49 -23.19
CA ASP A 115 16.05 -17.67 -24.39
C ASP A 115 14.61 -17.20 -24.61
N ASN A 116 13.63 -18.07 -24.37
CA ASN A 116 12.22 -17.72 -24.43
C ASN A 116 11.87 -16.63 -23.39
N ALA A 117 12.44 -16.71 -22.18
CA ALA A 117 12.23 -15.69 -21.15
C ALA A 117 12.92 -14.35 -21.47
N ILE A 118 14.11 -14.37 -22.07
CA ILE A 118 14.81 -13.17 -22.55
C ILE A 118 14.00 -12.52 -23.69
N ARG A 119 13.56 -13.31 -24.68
CA ARG A 119 12.77 -12.81 -25.82
C ARG A 119 11.45 -12.19 -25.36
N PHE A 120 10.83 -12.71 -24.30
CA PHE A 120 9.65 -12.08 -23.72
C PHE A 120 9.94 -10.65 -23.25
N ALA A 121 11.04 -10.44 -22.54
CA ALA A 121 11.43 -9.10 -22.07
C ALA A 121 11.75 -8.14 -23.23
N ASP A 122 12.44 -8.61 -24.27
CA ASP A 122 12.93 -7.75 -25.36
C ASP A 122 11.87 -7.48 -26.45
N GLU A 123 11.05 -8.47 -26.80
CA GLU A 123 10.17 -8.41 -27.98
C GLU A 123 8.68 -8.40 -27.62
N THR A 124 8.27 -9.16 -26.60
CA THR A 124 6.85 -9.38 -26.30
C THR A 124 6.30 -8.32 -25.34
N LEU A 125 7.06 -7.97 -24.30
CA LEU A 125 6.65 -7.00 -23.29
C LEU A 125 6.24 -5.65 -23.88
N PRO A 126 7.02 -5.01 -24.78
CA PRO A 126 6.64 -3.70 -25.33
C PRO A 126 5.29 -3.74 -26.05
N GLY A 127 4.98 -4.85 -26.73
CA GLY A 127 3.68 -5.06 -27.37
C GLY A 127 2.54 -5.17 -26.36
N LEU A 128 2.75 -5.91 -25.26
CA LEU A 128 1.76 -6.09 -24.20
C LEU A 128 1.47 -4.80 -23.43
N THR A 129 2.49 -3.99 -23.15
CA THR A 129 2.37 -2.78 -22.34
C THR A 129 2.03 -1.52 -23.15
N SER A 130 2.23 -1.54 -24.48
CA SER A 130 1.90 -0.39 -25.35
C SER A 130 0.48 0.18 -25.19
N PRO A 131 -0.59 -0.63 -24.97
CA PRO A 131 -1.93 -0.08 -24.78
C PRO A 131 -2.05 0.79 -23.51
N LEU A 132 -1.22 0.56 -22.48
CA LEU A 132 -1.25 1.32 -21.23
C LEU A 132 -0.90 2.80 -21.45
N VAL A 133 -0.05 3.11 -22.44
CA VAL A 133 0.38 4.49 -22.70
C VAL A 133 -0.81 5.38 -23.05
N LEU A 134 -1.76 4.87 -23.83
CA LEU A 134 -2.97 5.61 -24.21
C LEU A 134 -4.00 5.63 -23.09
N LEU A 135 -4.02 4.63 -22.22
CA LEU A 135 -5.01 4.50 -21.15
C LEU A 135 -4.66 5.32 -19.91
N ILE A 136 -3.39 5.26 -19.49
CA ILE A 136 -2.93 5.73 -18.17
C ILE A 136 -1.53 6.36 -18.20
N GLY A 137 -0.93 6.55 -19.39
CA GLY A 137 0.40 7.12 -19.54
C GLY A 137 1.55 6.11 -19.38
N LYS A 138 2.77 6.65 -19.26
CA LYS A 138 4.03 5.87 -19.25
C LYS A 138 4.48 5.26 -17.91
N PRO A 139 4.16 5.80 -16.72
CA PRO A 139 4.84 5.37 -15.49
C PRO A 139 4.78 3.86 -15.20
N LEU A 140 3.62 3.22 -15.42
CA LEU A 140 3.50 1.76 -15.25
C LEU A 140 4.34 0.98 -16.28
N VAL A 141 4.41 1.46 -17.52
CA VAL A 141 5.23 0.86 -18.59
C VAL A 141 6.70 0.91 -18.20
N GLU A 142 7.18 2.07 -17.75
CA GLU A 142 8.57 2.26 -17.31
C GLU A 142 8.93 1.32 -16.14
N LYS A 143 8.02 1.11 -15.19
CA LYS A 143 8.22 0.15 -14.08
C LYS A 143 8.30 -1.31 -14.57
N PHE A 144 7.47 -1.71 -15.52
CA PHE A 144 7.54 -3.06 -16.10
C PHE A 144 8.83 -3.26 -16.89
N GLU A 145 9.23 -2.28 -17.69
CA GLU A 145 10.46 -2.31 -18.47
C GLU A 145 11.70 -2.39 -17.56
N ASP A 146 11.78 -1.56 -16.51
CA ASP A 146 12.89 -1.62 -15.54
C ASP A 146 12.94 -2.96 -14.81
N SER A 147 11.79 -3.43 -14.30
CA SER A 147 11.70 -4.73 -13.62
C SER A 147 12.22 -5.88 -14.49
N LEU A 148 11.81 -5.92 -15.77
CA LEU A 148 12.22 -6.98 -16.69
C LEU A 148 13.62 -6.79 -17.27
N LYS A 149 14.14 -5.56 -17.33
CA LYS A 149 15.56 -5.28 -17.67
C LYS A 149 16.49 -5.96 -16.66
N HIS A 150 16.18 -5.90 -15.37
CA HIS A 150 16.95 -6.55 -14.31
C HIS A 150 16.85 -8.07 -14.34
N ILE A 151 15.64 -8.59 -14.50
CA ILE A 151 15.42 -10.02 -14.68
C ILE A 151 16.16 -10.54 -15.92
N ARG A 152 16.15 -9.80 -17.04
CA ARG A 152 16.90 -10.12 -18.26
C ARG A 152 18.41 -10.13 -18.04
N LYS A 153 18.97 -9.18 -17.26
CA LYS A 153 20.40 -9.20 -16.86
C LYS A 153 20.72 -10.53 -16.13
N ALA A 154 19.86 -10.96 -15.20
CA ALA A 154 20.03 -12.24 -14.49
C ALA A 154 19.90 -13.48 -15.40
N LEU A 155 18.90 -13.48 -16.29
CA LEU A 155 18.71 -14.55 -17.29
C LEU A 155 19.89 -14.65 -18.26
N SER A 156 20.48 -13.52 -18.65
CA SER A 156 21.68 -13.50 -19.50
C SER A 156 22.87 -14.15 -18.79
N ALA A 157 23.05 -13.89 -17.50
CA ALA A 157 24.08 -14.56 -16.70
C ALA A 157 23.84 -16.08 -16.61
N LEU A 158 22.58 -16.50 -16.43
CA LEU A 158 22.19 -17.92 -16.46
C LEU A 158 22.50 -18.57 -17.81
N LYS A 159 22.18 -17.91 -18.93
CA LYS A 159 22.48 -18.42 -20.28
C LYS A 159 23.97 -18.67 -20.48
N THR A 160 24.80 -17.71 -20.08
CA THR A 160 26.27 -17.82 -20.20
C THR A 160 26.79 -19.02 -19.42
N VAL A 161 26.43 -19.14 -18.14
CA VAL A 161 26.93 -20.26 -17.31
C VAL A 161 26.38 -21.62 -17.74
N LEU A 162 25.14 -21.70 -18.24
CA LEU A 162 24.61 -22.93 -18.82
C LEU A 162 25.36 -23.35 -20.09
N SER A 163 25.79 -22.38 -20.90
CA SER A 163 26.60 -22.64 -22.10
C SER A 163 28.02 -23.13 -21.75
N ASP A 164 28.62 -22.55 -20.70
CA ASP A 164 29.91 -23.00 -20.17
C ASP A 164 29.83 -24.42 -19.61
N LEU A 165 28.76 -24.72 -18.85
CA LEU A 165 28.52 -26.07 -18.32
C LEU A 165 28.27 -27.09 -19.43
N LYS A 166 27.51 -26.72 -20.47
CA LYS A 166 27.30 -27.58 -21.63
C LYS A 166 28.64 -27.93 -22.29
N THR A 167 29.48 -26.91 -22.53
CA THR A 167 30.81 -27.09 -23.12
C THR A 167 31.70 -27.98 -22.24
N GLY A 168 31.69 -27.76 -20.92
CA GLY A 168 32.41 -28.60 -19.97
C GLY A 168 31.94 -30.06 -19.98
N ALA A 169 30.63 -30.29 -20.01
CA ALA A 169 30.06 -31.64 -20.09
C ALA A 169 30.44 -32.34 -21.40
N GLN A 170 30.38 -31.65 -22.54
CA GLN A 170 30.81 -32.18 -23.84
C GLN A 170 32.30 -32.53 -23.86
N ASN A 171 33.15 -31.69 -23.26
CA ASN A 171 34.59 -31.97 -23.14
C ASN A 171 34.85 -33.18 -22.25
N ALA A 172 34.11 -33.33 -21.15
CA ALA A 172 34.21 -34.49 -20.27
C ALA A 172 33.85 -35.80 -20.99
N VAL A 173 32.75 -35.81 -21.74
CA VAL A 173 32.33 -36.95 -22.57
C VAL A 173 33.37 -37.27 -23.63
N THR A 174 33.91 -36.24 -24.29
CA THR A 174 34.93 -36.41 -25.34
C THR A 174 36.23 -36.99 -24.77
N GLU A 175 36.68 -36.50 -23.61
CA GLU A 175 37.89 -36.98 -22.94
C GLU A 175 37.74 -38.42 -22.41
N ALA A 176 36.54 -38.79 -21.94
CA ALA A 176 36.26 -40.14 -21.48
C ALA A 176 36.00 -41.15 -22.62
N GLY A 177 35.60 -40.68 -23.80
CA GLY A 177 35.18 -41.53 -24.93
C GLY A 177 33.86 -42.29 -24.70
N SER A 178 33.19 -42.06 -23.58
CA SER A 178 31.93 -42.67 -23.17
C SER A 178 31.14 -41.68 -22.32
N THR A 179 29.81 -41.78 -22.32
CA THR A 179 28.90 -41.00 -21.47
C THR A 179 28.62 -41.64 -20.11
N SER A 180 28.99 -42.91 -19.92
CA SER A 180 28.71 -43.71 -18.71
C SER A 180 29.95 -44.00 -17.86
N ASP A 181 31.15 -44.03 -18.47
CA ASP A 181 32.40 -44.37 -17.78
C ASP A 181 33.32 -43.14 -17.63
N ILE A 182 32.80 -42.06 -17.04
CA ILE A 182 33.57 -40.82 -16.85
C ILE A 182 34.24 -40.83 -15.47
N SER A 183 35.58 -40.79 -15.42
CA SER A 183 36.28 -40.74 -14.12
C SER A 183 36.04 -39.41 -13.39
N ALA A 184 36.07 -39.45 -12.05
CA ALA A 184 35.95 -38.25 -11.22
C ALA A 184 37.02 -37.18 -11.56
N THR A 185 38.20 -37.61 -12.00
CA THR A 185 39.28 -36.72 -12.46
C THR A 185 38.87 -35.93 -13.70
N ILE A 186 38.28 -36.60 -14.71
CA ILE A 186 37.80 -35.95 -15.94
C ILE A 186 36.68 -34.96 -15.63
N ILE A 187 35.74 -35.34 -14.74
CA ILE A 187 34.68 -34.43 -14.27
C ILE A 187 35.28 -33.20 -13.59
N SER A 188 36.18 -33.38 -12.61
CA SER A 188 36.75 -32.26 -11.85
C SER A 188 37.54 -31.27 -12.72
N LYS A 189 38.13 -31.76 -13.81
CA LYS A 189 38.89 -30.97 -14.78
C LYS A 189 37.98 -30.16 -15.71
N ASN A 190 36.91 -30.75 -16.21
CA ASN A 190 36.05 -30.15 -17.23
C ASN A 190 34.80 -29.44 -16.65
N LEU A 191 34.36 -29.82 -15.46
CA LEU A 191 33.24 -29.23 -14.71
C LEU A 191 33.71 -28.80 -13.31
N PRO A 192 34.54 -27.75 -13.22
CA PRO A 192 35.06 -27.31 -11.94
C PRO A 192 33.92 -26.78 -11.05
N ARG A 193 34.03 -26.98 -9.73
CA ARG A 193 33.04 -26.49 -8.73
C ARG A 193 32.73 -25.00 -8.87
N LYS A 194 33.69 -24.20 -9.37
CA LYS A 194 33.52 -22.78 -9.68
C LYS A 194 32.31 -22.56 -10.60
N THR A 195 32.17 -23.33 -11.69
CA THR A 195 31.08 -23.15 -12.66
C THR A 195 29.73 -23.49 -12.06
N ILE A 196 29.65 -24.53 -11.23
CA ILE A 196 28.42 -24.89 -10.48
C ILE A 196 28.03 -23.77 -9.50
N THR A 197 29.00 -23.19 -8.81
CA THR A 197 28.75 -22.06 -7.91
C THR A 197 28.28 -20.83 -8.69
N THR A 198 28.86 -20.55 -9.86
CA THR A 198 28.39 -19.47 -10.74
C THR A 198 26.93 -19.69 -11.18
N LEU A 199 26.51 -20.94 -11.43
CA LEU A 199 25.11 -21.25 -11.72
C LEU A 199 24.19 -20.98 -10.52
N VAL A 200 24.59 -21.40 -9.31
CA VAL A 200 23.84 -21.10 -8.08
C VAL A 200 23.73 -19.59 -7.86
N SER A 201 24.82 -18.84 -8.01
CA SER A 201 24.81 -17.38 -7.91
C SER A 201 23.87 -16.75 -8.93
N ALA A 202 23.88 -17.20 -10.19
CA ALA A 202 22.99 -16.70 -11.22
C ALA A 202 21.50 -16.98 -10.93
N LEU A 203 21.19 -18.13 -10.32
CA LEU A 203 19.84 -18.45 -9.84
C LEU A 203 19.41 -17.55 -8.66
N HIS A 204 20.31 -17.28 -7.71
CA HIS A 204 20.06 -16.33 -6.62
C HIS A 204 19.87 -14.90 -7.15
N THR A 205 20.65 -14.48 -8.15
CA THR A 205 20.46 -13.20 -8.83
C THR A 205 19.10 -13.14 -9.53
N LEU A 206 18.66 -14.22 -10.19
CA LEU A 206 17.31 -14.27 -10.76
C LEU A 206 16.25 -14.10 -9.66
N LYS A 207 16.33 -14.90 -8.59
CA LYS A 207 15.44 -14.80 -7.41
C LYS A 207 15.41 -13.38 -6.84
N ALA A 208 16.55 -12.71 -6.76
CA ALA A 208 16.70 -11.37 -6.21
C ALA A 208 16.07 -10.26 -7.05
N ASN A 209 15.91 -10.46 -8.36
CA ASN A 209 15.36 -9.46 -9.29
C ASN A 209 13.85 -9.66 -9.59
N VAL A 210 13.24 -10.78 -9.21
CA VAL A 210 11.79 -11.01 -9.36
C VAL A 210 10.91 -10.09 -8.49
N PRO A 211 11.29 -9.72 -7.25
CA PRO A 211 10.40 -8.99 -6.35
C PRO A 211 9.93 -7.63 -6.84
N VAL A 212 10.74 -6.88 -7.61
CA VAL A 212 10.32 -5.59 -8.19
C VAL A 212 9.17 -5.74 -9.20
N LEU A 213 9.17 -6.83 -9.98
CA LEU A 213 8.06 -7.16 -10.86
C LEU A 213 6.81 -7.52 -10.05
N LYS A 214 6.96 -8.35 -9.02
CA LYS A 214 5.87 -8.70 -8.10
C LYS A 214 5.26 -7.43 -7.47
N TYR A 215 6.09 -6.54 -6.93
CA TYR A 215 5.65 -5.28 -6.36
C TYR A 215 4.91 -4.40 -7.39
N THR A 216 5.43 -4.29 -8.62
CA THR A 216 4.78 -3.52 -9.69
C THR A 216 3.40 -4.07 -10.02
N VAL A 217 3.23 -5.39 -10.06
CA VAL A 217 1.93 -6.05 -10.24
C VAL A 217 1.01 -5.79 -9.05
N ASP A 218 1.48 -6.07 -7.83
CA ASP A 218 0.69 -5.98 -6.60
C ASP A 218 0.19 -4.56 -6.33
N SER A 219 1.08 -3.57 -6.38
CA SER A 219 0.73 -2.16 -6.13
C SER A 219 -0.22 -1.60 -7.19
N THR A 220 -0.13 -2.06 -8.44
CA THR A 220 -1.09 -1.67 -9.49
C THR A 220 -2.45 -2.29 -9.24
N VAL A 221 -2.50 -3.57 -8.87
CA VAL A 221 -3.74 -4.25 -8.50
C VAL A 221 -4.40 -3.61 -7.28
N GLU A 222 -3.61 -3.21 -6.29
CA GLU A 222 -4.10 -2.48 -5.13
C GLU A 222 -4.73 -1.14 -5.53
N GLY A 223 -4.04 -0.35 -6.37
CA GLY A 223 -4.59 0.88 -6.94
C GLY A 223 -5.91 0.66 -7.67
N ILE A 224 -6.02 -0.44 -8.43
CA ILE A 224 -7.27 -0.84 -9.11
C ILE A 224 -8.40 -1.16 -8.11
N LYS A 225 -8.10 -1.85 -7.00
CA LYS A 225 -9.10 -2.16 -5.95
C LYS A 225 -9.58 -0.91 -5.24
N ILE A 226 -8.67 0.02 -4.93
CA ILE A 226 -8.99 1.32 -4.33
C ILE A 226 -9.87 2.13 -5.28
N ALA A 227 -9.52 2.18 -6.58
CA ALA A 227 -10.30 2.85 -7.60
C ALA A 227 -11.73 2.27 -7.74
N ASP A 228 -11.87 0.93 -7.77
CA ASP A 228 -13.19 0.27 -7.84
C ASP A 228 -14.06 0.62 -6.63
N GLN A 229 -13.51 0.53 -5.41
CA GLN A 229 -14.24 0.92 -4.20
C GLN A 229 -14.64 2.40 -4.23
N TYR A 230 -13.73 3.28 -4.63
CA TYR A 230 -14.02 4.70 -4.72
C TYR A 230 -15.14 5.01 -5.70
N MET A 231 -15.18 4.35 -6.86
CA MET A 231 -16.26 4.53 -7.83
C MET A 231 -17.62 4.08 -7.29
N VAL A 232 -17.66 3.00 -6.50
CA VAL A 232 -18.89 2.57 -5.79
C VAL A 232 -19.32 3.61 -4.77
N ASP A 233 -18.40 4.09 -3.94
CA ASP A 233 -18.68 5.10 -2.92
C ASP A 233 -19.14 6.43 -3.56
N LEU A 234 -18.55 6.79 -4.69
CA LEU A 234 -18.92 7.97 -5.48
C LEU A 234 -20.29 7.82 -6.13
N SER A 235 -20.62 6.65 -6.68
CA SER A 235 -21.96 6.36 -7.20
C SER A 235 -23.01 6.46 -6.09
N ALA A 236 -22.76 5.86 -4.92
CA ALA A 236 -23.66 5.96 -3.78
C ALA A 236 -23.82 7.40 -3.30
N LYS A 237 -22.73 8.20 -3.34
CA LYS A 237 -22.78 9.63 -3.01
C LYS A 237 -23.62 10.42 -4.01
N VAL A 238 -23.46 10.17 -5.31
CA VAL A 238 -24.28 10.77 -6.38
C VAL A 238 -25.75 10.42 -6.20
N ASP A 239 -26.06 9.15 -5.95
CA ASP A 239 -27.44 8.70 -5.69
C ASP A 239 -28.04 9.39 -4.46
N SER A 240 -27.25 9.56 -3.40
CA SER A 240 -27.66 10.34 -2.22
C SER A 240 -27.93 11.81 -2.57
N THR A 241 -27.07 12.44 -3.37
CA THR A 241 -27.24 13.84 -3.81
C THR A 241 -28.47 13.99 -4.72
N ILE A 242 -28.76 13.01 -5.58
CA ILE A 242 -30.00 12.95 -6.37
C ILE A 242 -31.22 12.69 -5.47
N GLY A 243 -31.07 11.89 -4.42
CA GLY A 243 -32.09 11.72 -3.39
C GLY A 243 -32.44 13.07 -2.72
N GLU A 244 -31.43 13.90 -2.42
CA GLU A 244 -31.65 15.25 -1.88
C GLU A 244 -32.46 16.13 -2.84
N LYS A 245 -32.28 16.02 -4.16
CA LYS A 245 -33.12 16.72 -5.16
C LYS A 245 -34.61 16.41 -4.98
N SER A 246 -34.96 15.15 -4.68
CA SER A 246 -36.35 14.75 -4.42
C SER A 246 -36.89 15.35 -3.11
N SER A 247 -36.06 15.38 -2.06
CA SER A 247 -36.41 16.06 -0.80
C SER A 247 -36.63 17.56 -1.00
N ILE A 248 -35.80 18.22 -1.79
CA ILE A 248 -35.91 19.65 -2.08
C ILE A 248 -37.18 19.95 -2.90
N ALA A 249 -37.54 19.07 -3.84
CA ALA A 249 -38.80 19.16 -4.56
C ALA A 249 -40.01 19.01 -3.62
N ALA A 250 -39.95 18.10 -2.64
CA ALA A 250 -41.02 17.92 -1.66
C ALA A 250 -41.26 19.16 -0.78
N ASP A 251 -40.21 19.91 -0.42
CA ASP A 251 -40.35 21.16 0.33
C ASP A 251 -41.09 22.23 -0.50
N LEU A 252 -40.79 22.31 -1.79
CA LEU A 252 -41.50 23.17 -2.73
C LEU A 252 -42.97 22.71 -2.92
N ASP A 253 -43.23 21.41 -2.93
CA ASP A 253 -44.58 20.84 -2.99
C ASP A 253 -45.43 21.24 -1.78
N GLY A 254 -44.83 21.27 -0.59
CA GLY A 254 -45.51 21.67 0.64
C GLY A 254 -46.06 23.09 0.58
N VAL A 255 -45.29 24.05 0.05
CA VAL A 255 -45.74 25.44 -0.09
C VAL A 255 -46.73 25.60 -1.27
N ILE A 256 -46.52 24.88 -2.37
CA ILE A 256 -47.47 24.84 -3.51
C ILE A 256 -48.84 24.36 -3.03
N GLY A 257 -48.90 23.22 -2.34
CA GLY A 257 -50.15 22.68 -1.81
C GLY A 257 -50.81 23.61 -0.77
N SER A 258 -50.01 24.34 -0.01
CA SER A 258 -50.53 25.34 0.94
C SER A 258 -51.18 26.55 0.25
N ILE A 259 -50.61 27.02 -0.86
CA ILE A 259 -51.19 28.12 -1.66
C ILE A 259 -52.49 27.64 -2.31
N ASP A 260 -52.45 26.49 -2.98
CA ASP A 260 -53.61 25.91 -3.66
C ASP A 260 -54.78 25.66 -2.69
N LYS A 261 -54.47 25.13 -1.51
CA LYS A 261 -55.46 24.94 -0.45
C LYS A 261 -56.06 26.26 0.03
N THR A 262 -55.25 27.27 0.30
CA THR A 262 -55.77 28.60 0.71
C THR A 262 -56.72 29.16 -0.35
N ILE A 263 -56.37 29.07 -1.64
CA ILE A 263 -57.24 29.54 -2.72
C ILE A 263 -58.54 28.73 -2.77
N THR A 264 -58.44 27.41 -2.75
CA THR A 264 -59.60 26.50 -2.88
C THR A 264 -60.57 26.60 -1.70
N ASP A 265 -60.05 26.66 -0.46
CA ASP A 265 -60.85 26.78 0.76
C ASP A 265 -61.63 28.12 0.78
N THR A 266 -60.96 29.23 0.42
CA THR A 266 -61.62 30.54 0.34
C THR A 266 -62.65 30.58 -0.77
N MET A 267 -62.34 30.07 -1.97
CA MET A 267 -63.30 29.99 -3.09
C MET A 267 -64.54 29.15 -2.73
N THR A 268 -64.36 28.05 -2.01
CA THR A 268 -65.49 27.21 -1.54
C THR A 268 -66.39 27.97 -0.56
N THR A 269 -65.79 28.75 0.33
CA THR A 269 -66.52 29.57 1.30
C THR A 269 -67.31 30.68 0.58
N VAL A 270 -66.67 31.43 -0.32
CA VAL A 270 -67.32 32.44 -1.18
C VAL A 270 -68.48 31.84 -1.97
N GLY A 271 -68.28 30.67 -2.60
CA GLY A 271 -69.33 29.99 -3.35
C GLY A 271 -70.53 29.57 -2.48
N THR A 272 -70.28 29.18 -1.23
CA THR A 272 -71.34 28.84 -0.26
C THR A 272 -72.16 30.07 0.11
N ASP A 273 -71.50 31.20 0.37
CA ASP A 273 -72.18 32.44 0.75
C ASP A 273 -72.95 33.06 -0.42
N LEU A 274 -72.40 33.03 -1.64
CA LEU A 274 -73.14 33.45 -2.85
C LEU A 274 -74.37 32.57 -3.10
N ALA A 275 -74.28 31.26 -2.88
CA ALA A 275 -75.43 30.36 -2.98
C ALA A 275 -76.50 30.66 -1.93
N LYS A 276 -76.09 31.05 -0.72
CA LYS A 276 -76.99 31.51 0.35
C LYS A 276 -77.69 32.81 -0.03
N ILE A 277 -76.96 33.82 -0.53
CA ILE A 277 -77.54 35.09 -1.01
C ILE A 277 -78.60 34.83 -2.07
N LYS A 278 -78.32 33.93 -3.03
CA LYS A 278 -79.29 33.56 -4.06
C LYS A 278 -80.53 32.86 -3.48
N THR A 279 -80.34 32.03 -2.45
CA THR A 279 -81.46 31.38 -1.75
C THR A 279 -82.30 32.41 -0.99
N ASP A 280 -81.66 33.30 -0.24
CA ASP A 280 -82.31 34.37 0.52
C ASP A 280 -83.10 35.30 -0.42
N TYR A 281 -82.51 35.71 -1.54
CA TYR A 281 -83.16 36.50 -2.58
C TYR A 281 -84.47 35.86 -3.06
N ASN A 282 -84.50 34.54 -3.29
CA ASN A 282 -85.70 33.83 -3.74
C ASN A 282 -86.83 33.82 -2.69
N THR A 283 -86.54 34.14 -1.43
CA THR A 283 -87.56 34.24 -0.36
C THR A 283 -88.19 35.63 -0.24
N LEU A 284 -87.64 36.64 -0.92
CA LEU A 284 -88.09 38.04 -0.84
C LEU A 284 -89.30 38.29 -1.77
N THR A 285 -90.50 38.00 -1.27
CA THR A 285 -91.73 37.99 -2.08
C THR A 285 -92.19 39.35 -2.60
N ASN A 286 -91.94 40.45 -1.88
CA ASN A 286 -92.33 41.79 -2.36
C ASN A 286 -91.38 42.23 -3.48
N LEU A 287 -90.08 42.01 -3.29
CA LEU A 287 -89.03 42.32 -4.27
C LEU A 287 -89.27 41.61 -5.62
N ALA A 288 -89.82 40.40 -5.60
CA ALA A 288 -90.19 39.64 -6.80
C ALA A 288 -91.28 40.31 -7.68
N THR A 289 -92.00 41.31 -7.15
CA THR A 289 -93.02 42.07 -7.90
C THR A 289 -92.46 43.29 -8.64
N ALA A 290 -91.22 43.70 -8.35
CA ALA A 290 -90.54 44.81 -9.03
C ALA A 290 -90.18 44.44 -10.48
N ALA A 291 -90.18 45.42 -11.39
CA ALA A 291 -89.86 45.21 -12.80
C ALA A 291 -88.36 44.88 -13.02
N SER A 292 -87.46 45.43 -12.19
CA SER A 292 -86.03 45.12 -12.21
C SER A 292 -85.63 43.79 -11.53
N SER A 293 -86.58 43.06 -10.93
CA SER A 293 -86.30 41.81 -10.19
C SER A 293 -85.56 40.75 -11.02
N ALA A 294 -86.00 40.47 -12.25
CA ALA A 294 -85.37 39.46 -13.12
C ALA A 294 -83.92 39.80 -13.47
N LYS A 295 -83.58 41.08 -13.61
CA LYS A 295 -82.21 41.53 -13.87
C LYS A 295 -81.34 41.43 -12.62
N LEU A 296 -81.91 41.71 -11.45
CA LEU A 296 -81.24 41.51 -10.17
C LEU A 296 -80.94 40.02 -9.91
N ALA A 297 -81.87 39.12 -10.24
CA ALA A 297 -81.63 37.68 -10.19
C ALA A 297 -80.52 37.23 -11.16
N ALA A 298 -80.44 37.85 -12.34
CA ALA A 298 -79.40 37.58 -13.32
C ALA A 298 -78.01 37.98 -12.79
N VAL A 299 -77.84 39.22 -12.30
CA VAL A 299 -76.53 39.68 -11.77
C VAL A 299 -76.08 38.85 -10.56
N LEU A 300 -76.98 38.44 -9.67
CA LEU A 300 -76.67 37.52 -8.57
C LEU A 300 -76.23 36.13 -9.08
N GLY A 301 -76.71 35.72 -10.26
CA GLY A 301 -76.25 34.52 -10.95
C GLY A 301 -74.85 34.66 -11.56
N GLU A 302 -74.51 35.86 -12.06
CA GLU A 302 -73.20 36.15 -12.66
C GLU A 302 -72.06 36.11 -11.64
N PHE A 303 -72.28 36.53 -10.38
CA PHE A 303 -71.28 36.33 -9.30
C PHE A 303 -70.85 34.85 -9.16
N ALA A 304 -71.81 33.91 -9.24
CA ALA A 304 -71.52 32.47 -9.20
C ALA A 304 -70.88 31.97 -10.51
N ALA A 305 -71.22 32.56 -11.65
CA ALA A 305 -70.61 32.24 -12.94
C ALA A 305 -69.12 32.63 -12.99
N ASN A 306 -68.77 33.82 -12.47
CA ASN A 306 -67.37 34.27 -12.37
C ASN A 306 -66.51 33.33 -11.51
N LEU A 307 -67.05 32.83 -10.40
CA LEU A 307 -66.36 31.85 -9.56
C LEU A 307 -66.15 30.51 -10.29
N ALA A 308 -67.16 30.05 -11.04
CA ALA A 308 -67.07 28.84 -11.85
C ALA A 308 -66.06 28.99 -13.01
N GLU A 309 -65.98 30.18 -13.61
CA GLU A 309 -65.00 30.48 -14.66
C GLU A 309 -63.56 30.32 -14.14
N LEU A 310 -63.25 30.86 -12.96
CA LEU A 310 -61.93 30.72 -12.34
C LEU A 310 -61.58 29.24 -12.08
N GLY A 311 -62.53 28.45 -11.58
CA GLY A 311 -62.37 27.01 -11.37
C GLY A 311 -62.15 26.21 -12.67
N SER A 312 -62.55 26.77 -13.82
CA SER A 312 -62.43 26.17 -15.15
C SER A 312 -61.27 26.70 -16.01
N LYS A 313 -60.41 27.59 -15.48
CA LYS A 313 -59.25 28.12 -16.21
C LYS A 313 -58.30 27.01 -16.67
N ASP A 314 -57.76 27.16 -17.87
CA ASP A 314 -56.72 26.30 -18.45
C ASP A 314 -55.45 27.11 -18.76
N PRO A 315 -54.28 26.76 -18.19
CA PRO A 315 -54.09 25.75 -17.15
C PRO A 315 -54.70 26.15 -15.80
N THR A 316 -55.05 25.16 -14.97
CA THR A 316 -55.56 25.43 -13.62
C THR A 316 -54.49 26.11 -12.75
N ILE A 317 -54.92 26.74 -11.64
CA ILE A 317 -53.99 27.34 -10.66
C ILE A 317 -52.98 26.31 -10.14
N LEU A 318 -53.45 25.10 -9.79
CA LEU A 318 -52.58 24.00 -9.37
C LEU A 318 -51.59 23.59 -10.47
N ALA A 319 -52.03 23.51 -11.74
CA ALA A 319 -51.14 23.19 -12.84
C ALA A 319 -50.08 24.28 -13.07
N LYS A 320 -50.44 25.57 -12.92
CA LYS A 320 -49.46 26.67 -12.92
C LYS A 320 -48.48 26.53 -11.76
N LEU A 321 -48.93 26.33 -10.53
CA LEU A 321 -48.05 26.19 -9.38
C LEU A 321 -47.11 24.99 -9.52
N ASN A 322 -47.59 23.86 -10.06
CA ASN A 322 -46.78 22.66 -10.30
C ASN A 322 -45.66 22.88 -11.32
N SER A 323 -45.77 23.86 -12.24
CA SER A 323 -44.69 24.18 -13.19
C SER A 323 -43.42 24.72 -12.52
N LEU A 324 -43.48 25.12 -11.23
CA LEU A 324 -42.30 25.45 -10.44
C LEU A 324 -41.38 24.25 -10.22
N LYS A 325 -41.94 23.03 -10.16
CA LYS A 325 -41.14 21.81 -10.02
C LYS A 325 -40.31 21.55 -11.26
N ASP A 326 -40.89 21.74 -12.44
CA ASP A 326 -40.18 21.60 -13.71
C ASP A 326 -39.00 22.58 -13.77
N ALA A 327 -39.21 23.82 -13.30
CA ALA A 327 -38.15 24.81 -13.21
C ALA A 327 -37.01 24.44 -12.26
N LEU A 328 -37.30 23.75 -11.15
CA LEU A 328 -36.30 23.20 -10.24
C LEU A 328 -35.52 22.04 -10.88
N LEU A 329 -36.24 21.13 -11.55
CA LEU A 329 -35.65 19.96 -12.20
C LEU A 329 -34.71 20.36 -13.34
N ASP A 330 -35.09 21.37 -14.14
CA ASP A 330 -34.30 21.91 -15.27
C ASP A 330 -32.90 22.41 -14.87
N VAL A 331 -32.69 22.80 -13.61
CA VAL A 331 -31.44 23.48 -13.21
C VAL A 331 -30.40 22.51 -12.66
N TYR A 332 -30.83 21.36 -12.15
CA TYR A 332 -29.90 20.29 -11.78
C TYR A 332 -29.13 19.73 -12.99
N ASP A 333 -29.63 19.94 -14.21
CA ASP A 333 -28.94 19.53 -15.44
C ASP A 333 -27.63 20.29 -15.68
N VAL A 334 -27.42 21.47 -15.08
CA VAL A 334 -26.19 22.28 -15.26
C VAL A 334 -24.97 21.69 -14.54
N ALA A 335 -25.17 20.99 -13.41
CA ALA A 335 -24.11 20.27 -12.69
C ALA A 335 -23.89 18.82 -13.19
N SER A 336 -24.44 18.50 -14.36
CA SER A 336 -24.34 17.22 -15.07
C SER A 336 -22.96 16.54 -14.98
N PRO A 337 -21.80 17.20 -15.20
CA PRO A 337 -20.49 16.54 -15.15
C PRO A 337 -20.08 15.95 -13.78
N LEU A 338 -20.71 16.38 -12.69
CA LEU A 338 -20.51 15.82 -11.35
C LEU A 338 -21.40 14.58 -11.10
N TYR A 339 -22.50 14.46 -11.84
CA TYR A 339 -23.44 13.35 -11.74
C TYR A 339 -23.15 12.21 -12.72
N PHE A 340 -22.58 12.52 -13.90
CA PHE A 340 -22.10 11.52 -14.86
C PHE A 340 -20.67 11.10 -14.55
N ILE A 341 -20.48 10.42 -13.43
CA ILE A 341 -19.14 10.09 -12.88
C ILE A 341 -18.28 9.23 -13.82
N TYR A 342 -18.90 8.46 -14.71
CA TYR A 342 -18.20 7.64 -15.70
C TYR A 342 -17.69 8.44 -16.90
N ASP A 343 -18.31 9.59 -17.20
CA ASP A 343 -17.90 10.50 -18.29
C ASP A 343 -17.15 11.74 -17.75
N SER A 344 -16.95 11.80 -16.43
CA SER A 344 -16.32 12.94 -15.78
C SER A 344 -14.80 12.92 -16.01
N TYR A 345 -14.30 13.93 -16.72
CA TYR A 345 -12.86 14.12 -16.94
C TYR A 345 -12.07 14.22 -15.63
N LEU A 346 -12.67 14.77 -14.57
CA LEU A 346 -12.07 14.87 -13.24
C LEU A 346 -11.92 13.52 -12.55
N VAL A 347 -12.98 12.71 -12.57
CA VAL A 347 -12.93 11.34 -12.03
C VAL A 347 -11.93 10.51 -12.82
N ASN A 348 -11.96 10.62 -14.15
CA ASN A 348 -11.01 9.93 -15.01
C ASN A 348 -9.56 10.29 -14.65
N ALA A 349 -9.22 11.59 -14.56
CA ALA A 349 -7.88 12.03 -14.19
C ALA A 349 -7.43 11.49 -12.82
N LEU A 350 -8.30 11.52 -11.82
CA LEU A 350 -7.98 11.01 -10.48
C LEU A 350 -7.72 9.50 -10.47
N ILE A 351 -8.56 8.73 -11.20
CA ILE A 351 -8.43 7.28 -11.30
C ILE A 351 -7.22 6.89 -12.13
N THR A 352 -6.97 7.57 -13.26
CA THR A 352 -5.78 7.32 -14.09
C THR A 352 -4.51 7.59 -13.30
N THR A 353 -4.42 8.70 -12.54
CA THR A 353 -3.25 8.99 -11.71
C THR A 353 -2.98 7.87 -10.67
N LEU A 354 -4.03 7.32 -10.06
CA LEU A 354 -3.90 6.23 -9.08
C LEU A 354 -3.39 4.94 -9.73
N ILE A 355 -4.03 4.48 -10.81
CA ILE A 355 -3.71 3.19 -11.44
C ILE A 355 -2.48 3.24 -12.36
N ALA A 356 -2.08 4.45 -12.81
CA ALA A 356 -0.80 4.67 -13.50
C ALA A 356 0.39 4.28 -12.63
N ASN A 357 0.20 4.15 -11.30
CA ASN A 357 1.25 3.79 -10.35
C ASN A 357 2.46 4.74 -10.49
N ALA A 358 2.15 6.01 -10.75
CA ALA A 358 3.14 7.06 -10.90
C ALA A 358 3.73 7.46 -9.55
N ASN A 359 4.67 8.38 -9.58
CA ASN A 359 5.21 9.02 -8.39
C ASN A 359 4.14 9.74 -7.57
N TYR A 360 4.10 9.47 -6.26
CA TYR A 360 3.09 10.04 -5.36
C TYR A 360 1.64 9.79 -5.82
N SER A 361 1.37 8.80 -6.67
CA SER A 361 0.03 8.51 -7.21
C SER A 361 -1.02 8.35 -6.11
N GLN A 362 -0.76 7.47 -5.14
CA GLN A 362 -1.63 7.26 -4.00
C GLN A 362 -1.75 8.54 -3.13
N TYR A 363 -0.64 9.22 -2.84
CA TYR A 363 -0.66 10.49 -2.09
C TYR A 363 -1.56 11.55 -2.77
N CYS A 364 -1.44 11.70 -4.09
CA CYS A 364 -2.30 12.60 -4.89
C CYS A 364 -3.76 12.18 -4.82
N PHE A 365 -4.04 10.87 -4.95
CA PHE A 365 -5.39 10.33 -4.85
C PHE A 365 -6.03 10.66 -3.49
N TYR A 366 -5.39 10.32 -2.37
CA TYR A 366 -5.90 10.62 -1.03
C TYR A 366 -6.01 12.11 -0.73
N LYS A 367 -5.19 12.94 -1.39
CA LYS A 367 -5.24 14.41 -1.27
C LYS A 367 -6.49 15.04 -1.89
N TYR A 368 -7.11 14.41 -2.88
CA TYR A 368 -8.20 15.02 -3.65
C TYR A 368 -9.49 14.20 -3.73
N LYS A 369 -9.47 12.89 -3.48
CA LYS A 369 -10.63 12.00 -3.64
C LYS A 369 -11.87 12.47 -2.88
N ASP A 370 -11.71 12.95 -1.64
CA ASP A 370 -12.82 13.35 -0.76
C ASP A 370 -13.22 14.82 -0.98
N TYR A 371 -12.38 15.59 -1.70
CA TYR A 371 -12.77 16.92 -2.15
C TYR A 371 -13.89 16.84 -3.20
N LEU A 372 -13.92 15.79 -4.03
CA LEU A 372 -15.04 15.54 -4.94
C LEU A 372 -16.35 15.27 -4.18
N PHE A 373 -16.31 14.51 -3.08
CA PHE A 373 -17.48 14.33 -2.21
C PHE A 373 -17.95 15.65 -1.60
N ALA A 374 -17.02 16.50 -1.16
CA ALA A 374 -17.35 17.83 -0.63
C ALA A 374 -17.97 18.74 -1.70
N MET A 375 -17.53 18.67 -2.96
CA MET A 375 -18.14 19.41 -4.08
C MET A 375 -19.55 18.90 -4.41
N LEU A 376 -19.79 17.59 -4.39
CA LEU A 376 -21.13 17.01 -4.55
C LEU A 376 -22.10 17.47 -3.45
N ASP A 377 -21.59 17.57 -2.21
CA ASP A 377 -22.36 18.15 -1.10
C ASP A 377 -22.64 19.64 -1.30
N ALA A 378 -21.68 20.41 -1.82
CA ALA A 378 -21.85 21.83 -2.10
C ALA A 378 -23.04 22.08 -3.04
N VAL A 379 -23.15 21.31 -4.13
CA VAL A 379 -24.25 21.47 -5.10
C VAL A 379 -25.62 21.27 -4.45
N ALA A 380 -25.79 20.24 -3.61
CA ALA A 380 -27.06 20.00 -2.92
C ALA A 380 -27.36 21.09 -1.88
N LEU A 381 -26.34 21.56 -1.14
CA LEU A 381 -26.49 22.62 -0.15
C LEU A 381 -26.88 23.95 -0.78
N GLU A 382 -26.22 24.34 -1.87
CA GLU A 382 -26.52 25.56 -2.63
C GLU A 382 -27.91 25.52 -3.26
N ALA A 383 -28.29 24.40 -3.86
CA ALA A 383 -29.62 24.24 -4.43
C ALA A 383 -30.72 24.35 -3.36
N ARG A 384 -30.48 23.77 -2.18
CA ARG A 384 -31.40 23.89 -1.05
C ARG A 384 -31.50 25.32 -0.53
N GLU A 385 -30.39 26.05 -0.45
CA GLU A 385 -30.41 27.47 -0.08
C GLU A 385 -31.30 28.30 -1.02
N CYS A 386 -31.20 28.05 -2.34
CA CYS A 386 -32.04 28.71 -3.32
C CYS A 386 -33.53 28.39 -3.14
N VAL A 387 -33.88 27.12 -2.88
CA VAL A 387 -35.27 26.71 -2.67
C VAL A 387 -35.83 27.25 -1.36
N ASP A 388 -35.07 27.22 -0.26
CA ASP A 388 -35.51 27.76 1.04
C ASP A 388 -35.88 29.25 0.94
N LYS A 389 -35.10 30.04 0.17
CA LYS A 389 -35.40 31.45 -0.08
C LYS A 389 -36.72 31.64 -0.84
N GLU A 390 -37.00 30.78 -1.82
CA GLU A 390 -38.22 30.89 -2.62
C GLU A 390 -39.44 30.33 -1.90
N VAL A 391 -39.29 29.25 -1.11
CA VAL A 391 -40.34 28.75 -0.21
C VAL A 391 -40.78 29.85 0.77
N GLN A 392 -39.82 30.59 1.34
CA GLN A 392 -40.14 31.73 2.20
C GLN A 392 -40.92 32.82 1.45
N ARG A 393 -40.50 33.19 0.23
CA ARG A 393 -41.18 34.18 -0.61
C ARG A 393 -42.60 33.76 -0.99
N LEU A 394 -42.78 32.50 -1.38
CA LEU A 394 -44.07 31.90 -1.67
C LEU A 394 -44.97 31.85 -0.43
N GLY A 395 -44.40 31.68 0.76
CA GLY A 395 -45.12 31.81 2.03
C GLY A 395 -45.67 33.23 2.27
N TYR A 396 -44.90 34.28 1.93
CA TYR A 396 -45.42 35.66 1.98
C TYR A 396 -46.49 35.89 0.91
N PHE A 397 -46.26 35.39 -0.31
CA PHE A 397 -47.21 35.48 -1.41
C PHE A 397 -48.55 34.82 -1.06
N ARG A 398 -48.53 33.65 -0.42
CA ARG A 398 -49.72 32.97 0.11
C ARG A 398 -50.54 33.89 1.02
N LYS A 399 -49.91 34.57 1.97
CA LYS A 399 -50.60 35.50 2.89
C LYS A 399 -51.20 36.69 2.14
N THR A 400 -50.51 37.20 1.14
CA THR A 400 -51.05 38.27 0.29
C THR A 400 -52.29 37.80 -0.46
N ILE A 401 -52.25 36.59 -1.06
CA ILE A 401 -53.41 35.98 -1.71
C ILE A 401 -54.56 35.81 -0.73
N GLU A 402 -54.29 35.30 0.47
CA GLU A 402 -55.31 35.13 1.51
C GLU A 402 -56.02 36.45 1.84
N ILE A 403 -55.27 37.55 2.02
CA ILE A 403 -55.84 38.88 2.26
C ILE A 403 -56.65 39.36 1.04
N MET A 404 -56.12 39.20 -0.18
CA MET A 404 -56.82 39.58 -1.40
C MET A 404 -58.14 38.82 -1.58
N LEU A 405 -58.14 37.51 -1.31
CA LEU A 405 -59.34 36.69 -1.42
C LEU A 405 -60.33 36.97 -0.29
N ASN A 406 -59.87 37.30 0.92
CA ASN A 406 -60.76 37.70 2.01
C ASN A 406 -61.44 39.05 1.74
N LEU A 407 -60.81 39.94 0.96
CA LEU A 407 -61.45 41.20 0.54
C LEU A 407 -62.72 40.96 -0.30
N LEU A 408 -62.79 39.84 -1.03
CA LEU A 408 -63.94 39.50 -1.86
C LEU A 408 -65.23 39.32 -1.06
N PHE A 409 -65.16 38.93 0.21
CA PHE A 409 -66.36 38.81 1.06
C PHE A 409 -67.05 40.16 1.28
N PHE A 410 -66.27 41.23 1.43
CA PHE A 410 -66.82 42.58 1.62
C PHE A 410 -67.59 43.06 0.38
N ASP A 411 -67.28 42.55 -0.81
CA ASP A 411 -67.96 42.94 -2.05
C ASP A 411 -69.39 42.38 -2.15
N PHE A 412 -69.79 41.40 -1.34
CA PHE A 412 -71.13 40.83 -1.42
C PHE A 412 -71.84 40.61 -0.08
N GLU A 413 -71.18 40.81 1.07
CA GLU A 413 -71.77 40.52 2.39
C GLU A 413 -73.04 41.32 2.70
N ASP A 414 -73.12 42.57 2.24
CA ASP A 414 -74.24 43.48 2.51
C ASP A 414 -75.44 43.25 1.58
N ILE A 415 -75.25 42.49 0.49
CA ILE A 415 -76.28 42.29 -0.54
C ILE A 415 -77.59 41.76 0.07
N SER A 416 -77.52 40.76 0.95
CA SER A 416 -78.72 40.19 1.56
C SER A 416 -79.48 41.21 2.44
N ALA A 417 -78.74 42.07 3.15
CA ALA A 417 -79.33 43.11 4.01
C ALA A 417 -80.00 44.22 3.18
N ASP A 418 -79.30 44.71 2.15
CA ASP A 418 -79.82 45.72 1.21
C ASP A 418 -81.09 45.25 0.50
N LEU A 419 -81.08 44.01 0.00
CA LEU A 419 -82.24 43.40 -0.65
C LEU A 419 -83.43 43.27 0.31
N THR A 420 -83.15 42.91 1.57
CA THR A 420 -84.17 42.84 2.63
C THR A 420 -84.79 44.20 2.90
N VAL A 421 -83.99 45.28 2.91
CA VAL A 421 -84.49 46.66 3.08
C VAL A 421 -85.44 47.05 1.95
N CYS A 422 -85.07 46.82 0.69
CA CYS A 422 -85.98 47.10 -0.43
C CYS A 422 -87.27 46.27 -0.34
N ASN A 423 -87.19 45.00 0.08
CA ASN A 423 -88.36 44.13 0.21
C ASN A 423 -89.40 44.61 1.26
N LEU A 424 -89.02 45.49 2.20
CA LEU A 424 -89.95 46.08 3.17
C LEU A 424 -90.78 47.25 2.60
N ILE A 425 -90.49 47.72 1.38
CA ILE A 425 -91.19 48.83 0.74
C ILE A 425 -92.48 48.33 0.10
N ASN A 426 -93.62 48.87 0.55
CA ASN A 426 -94.96 48.48 0.05
C ASN A 426 -95.45 49.33 -1.12
N ASP A 427 -94.84 50.51 -1.37
CA ASP A 427 -95.18 51.34 -2.53
C ASP A 427 -94.47 50.82 -3.78
N PRO A 428 -95.18 50.44 -4.85
CA PRO A 428 -94.57 49.86 -6.05
C PRO A 428 -93.56 50.77 -6.76
N THR A 429 -93.75 52.10 -6.70
CA THR A 429 -92.86 53.06 -7.38
C THR A 429 -91.55 53.18 -6.62
N SER A 430 -91.61 53.33 -5.29
CA SER A 430 -90.42 53.38 -4.44
C SER A 430 -89.71 52.02 -4.34
N LEU A 431 -90.43 50.90 -4.43
CA LEU A 431 -89.85 49.56 -4.49
C LEU A 431 -89.05 49.37 -5.78
N GLU A 432 -89.59 49.80 -6.92
CA GLU A 432 -88.88 49.76 -8.21
C GLU A 432 -87.67 50.69 -8.19
N GLU A 433 -87.79 51.90 -7.65
CA GLU A 433 -86.67 52.84 -7.51
C GLU A 433 -85.53 52.24 -6.66
N CYS A 434 -85.87 51.59 -5.54
CA CYS A 434 -84.91 50.87 -4.70
C CYS A 434 -84.25 49.71 -5.45
N THR A 435 -85.05 48.87 -6.12
CA THR A 435 -84.59 47.67 -6.82
C THR A 435 -83.73 48.01 -8.04
N ALA A 436 -84.09 49.02 -8.83
CA ALA A 436 -83.33 49.48 -9.99
C ALA A 436 -82.02 50.19 -9.60
N SER A 437 -82.01 50.87 -8.44
CA SER A 437 -80.79 51.44 -7.86
C SER A 437 -79.81 50.33 -7.46
N LEU A 438 -80.28 49.31 -6.73
CA LEU A 438 -79.46 48.15 -6.37
C LEU A 438 -78.99 47.34 -7.58
N GLU A 439 -79.83 47.15 -8.61
CA GLU A 439 -79.42 46.53 -9.89
C GLU A 439 -78.20 47.25 -10.48
N THR A 440 -78.27 48.57 -10.58
CA THR A 440 -77.19 49.38 -11.17
C THR A 440 -75.89 49.27 -10.37
N ILE A 441 -75.99 49.19 -9.04
CA ILE A 441 -74.83 49.05 -8.14
C ILE A 441 -74.25 47.63 -8.29
N TYR A 442 -75.08 46.60 -8.21
CA TYR A 442 -74.63 45.21 -8.23
C TYR A 442 -74.08 44.79 -9.59
N VAL A 443 -74.57 45.34 -10.71
CA VAL A 443 -73.95 45.11 -12.03
C VAL A 443 -72.51 45.63 -12.07
N LYS A 444 -72.25 46.79 -11.47
CA LYS A 444 -70.87 47.33 -11.41
C LYS A 444 -69.99 46.53 -10.44
N LEU A 445 -70.57 46.09 -9.33
CA LEU A 445 -69.90 45.31 -8.30
C LEU A 445 -69.53 43.91 -8.81
N GLU A 446 -70.42 43.28 -9.57
CA GLU A 446 -70.19 41.98 -10.21
C GLU A 446 -69.05 42.04 -11.22
N VAL A 447 -69.02 43.07 -12.09
CA VAL A 447 -67.91 43.26 -13.03
C VAL A 447 -66.58 43.43 -12.29
N ALA A 448 -66.57 44.24 -11.22
CA ALA A 448 -65.38 44.42 -10.39
C ALA A 448 -64.94 43.10 -9.71
N PHE A 449 -65.90 42.31 -9.25
CA PHE A 449 -65.67 40.99 -8.64
C PHE A 449 -65.08 39.98 -9.65
N GLY A 450 -65.59 39.94 -10.88
CA GLY A 450 -65.03 39.12 -11.97
C GLY A 450 -63.61 39.54 -12.36
N ASP A 451 -63.37 40.86 -12.49
CA ASP A 451 -62.05 41.42 -12.78
C ASP A 451 -61.01 41.05 -11.70
N MET A 452 -61.42 40.99 -10.42
CA MET A 452 -60.54 40.57 -9.32
C MET A 452 -60.07 39.11 -9.46
N PHE A 453 -60.91 38.19 -9.93
CA PHE A 453 -60.50 36.80 -10.17
C PHE A 453 -59.54 36.66 -11.35
N ALA A 454 -59.79 37.39 -12.45
CA ALA A 454 -58.87 37.43 -13.58
C ALA A 454 -57.50 37.98 -13.16
N LEU A 455 -57.49 39.08 -12.40
CA LEU A 455 -56.27 39.67 -11.85
C LEU A 455 -55.56 38.71 -10.88
N GLY A 456 -56.30 38.02 -10.01
CA GLY A 456 -55.75 37.03 -9.08
C GLY A 456 -55.05 35.88 -9.79
N TYR A 457 -55.66 35.32 -10.82
CA TYR A 457 -55.04 34.28 -11.67
C TYR A 457 -53.77 34.79 -12.34
N ASP A 458 -53.80 35.99 -12.92
CA ASP A 458 -52.63 36.61 -13.56
C ASP A 458 -51.48 36.86 -12.57
N ILE A 459 -51.80 37.27 -11.34
CA ILE A 459 -50.82 37.48 -10.27
C ILE A 459 -50.14 36.15 -9.89
N VAL A 460 -50.91 35.06 -9.74
CA VAL A 460 -50.34 33.71 -9.51
C VAL A 460 -49.42 33.31 -10.66
N SER A 461 -49.89 33.47 -11.90
CA SER A 461 -49.10 33.12 -13.10
C SER A 461 -47.78 33.90 -13.16
N ARG A 462 -47.82 35.21 -12.87
CA ARG A 462 -46.62 36.07 -12.85
C ARG A 462 -45.65 35.68 -11.73
N GLU A 463 -46.15 35.41 -10.52
CA GLU A 463 -45.27 35.04 -9.40
C GLU A 463 -44.64 33.66 -9.61
N VAL A 464 -45.35 32.72 -10.22
CA VAL A 464 -44.79 31.42 -10.63
C VAL A 464 -43.64 31.61 -11.62
N ILE A 465 -43.83 32.41 -12.66
CA ILE A 465 -42.77 32.69 -13.66
C ILE A 465 -41.59 33.42 -13.00
N ALA A 466 -41.86 34.40 -12.15
CA ALA A 466 -40.82 35.13 -11.42
C ALA A 466 -40.01 34.19 -10.51
N THR A 467 -40.68 33.34 -9.74
CA THR A 467 -40.05 32.35 -8.85
C THR A 467 -39.21 31.35 -9.64
N SER A 468 -39.74 30.80 -10.73
CA SER A 468 -39.01 29.93 -11.66
C SER A 468 -37.71 30.58 -12.15
N ASN A 469 -37.78 31.83 -12.63
CA ASN A 469 -36.59 32.55 -13.08
C ASN A 469 -35.60 32.85 -11.94
N ARG A 470 -36.09 33.20 -10.74
CA ARG A 470 -35.24 33.44 -9.56
C ARG A 470 -34.52 32.17 -9.11
N LEU A 471 -35.20 31.01 -9.10
CA LEU A 471 -34.58 29.71 -8.84
C LEU A 471 -33.50 29.39 -9.85
N LYS A 472 -33.81 29.52 -11.15
CA LYS A 472 -32.87 29.28 -12.26
C LYS A 472 -31.62 30.15 -12.15
N ILE A 473 -31.77 31.44 -11.86
CA ILE A 473 -30.66 32.38 -11.70
C ILE A 473 -29.83 32.02 -10.45
N CYS A 474 -30.49 31.79 -9.32
CA CYS A 474 -29.82 31.49 -8.05
C CYS A 474 -28.91 30.27 -8.17
N MET A 475 -29.45 29.16 -8.66
CA MET A 475 -28.69 27.92 -8.79
C MET A 475 -27.60 28.00 -9.86
N ARG A 476 -27.84 28.67 -11.00
CA ARG A 476 -26.79 28.87 -12.03
C ARG A 476 -25.62 29.69 -11.48
N LEU A 477 -25.90 30.73 -10.72
CA LEU A 477 -24.86 31.57 -10.13
C LEU A 477 -24.04 30.82 -9.06
N SER A 478 -24.70 29.98 -8.28
CA SER A 478 -24.03 29.12 -7.31
C SER A 478 -23.15 28.08 -8.01
N GLN A 479 -23.70 27.38 -9.00
CA GLN A 479 -22.99 26.33 -9.73
C GLN A 479 -21.89 26.84 -10.67
N SER A 480 -21.97 28.09 -11.17
CA SER A 480 -20.92 28.64 -12.05
C SER A 480 -19.58 28.75 -11.36
N THR A 481 -19.55 29.01 -10.04
CA THR A 481 -18.28 29.06 -9.29
C THR A 481 -17.60 27.68 -9.25
N LEU A 482 -18.40 26.63 -9.03
CA LEU A 482 -17.92 25.25 -9.06
C LEU A 482 -17.45 24.84 -10.47
N GLY A 483 -18.28 25.10 -11.49
CA GLY A 483 -18.02 24.74 -12.88
C GLY A 483 -16.85 25.49 -13.51
N ASP A 484 -16.78 26.81 -13.32
CA ASP A 484 -15.85 27.68 -14.06
C ASP A 484 -14.52 27.89 -13.33
N THR A 485 -14.47 27.66 -12.01
CA THR A 485 -13.26 27.95 -11.19
C THR A 485 -12.75 26.72 -10.44
N GLU A 486 -13.56 26.10 -9.60
CA GLU A 486 -13.07 25.05 -8.69
C GLU A 486 -12.71 23.75 -9.43
N ILE A 487 -13.57 23.29 -10.35
CA ILE A 487 -13.29 22.07 -11.14
C ILE A 487 -12.05 22.25 -12.04
N PRO A 488 -11.90 23.34 -12.82
CA PRO A 488 -10.68 23.56 -13.61
C PRO A 488 -9.41 23.70 -12.75
N LEU A 489 -9.49 24.35 -11.59
CA LEU A 489 -8.36 24.49 -10.67
C LEU A 489 -7.96 23.13 -10.08
N LEU A 490 -8.93 22.30 -9.72
CA LEU A 490 -8.68 20.96 -9.21
C LEU A 490 -8.10 20.05 -10.28
N MET A 491 -8.66 20.09 -11.50
CA MET A 491 -8.13 19.41 -12.67
C MET A 491 -6.67 19.77 -12.87
N LYS A 492 -6.37 21.08 -12.93
CA LYS A 492 -4.99 21.58 -13.03
C LYS A 492 -4.11 21.04 -11.90
N LYS A 493 -4.59 21.08 -10.65
CA LYS A 493 -3.83 20.56 -9.50
C LYS A 493 -3.53 19.06 -9.65
N ILE A 494 -4.47 18.25 -10.13
CA ILE A 494 -4.28 16.81 -10.35
C ILE A 494 -3.32 16.57 -11.52
N THR A 495 -3.47 17.28 -12.64
CA THR A 495 -2.57 17.14 -13.80
C THR A 495 -1.16 17.67 -13.52
N ASP A 496 -1.01 18.72 -12.70
CA ASP A 496 0.29 19.26 -12.31
C ASP A 496 1.09 18.27 -11.44
N PHE A 497 0.43 17.33 -10.76
CA PHE A 497 1.12 16.20 -10.08
C PHE A 497 1.79 15.25 -11.09
N GLU A 498 1.22 15.10 -12.29
CA GLU A 498 1.78 14.30 -13.40
C GLU A 498 2.85 15.07 -14.20
N VAL A 499 2.70 16.40 -14.35
CA VAL A 499 3.52 17.25 -15.24
C VAL A 499 4.68 17.98 -14.53
N GLY A 500 4.94 17.69 -13.25
CA GLY A 500 6.10 18.20 -12.50
C GLY A 500 7.50 17.90 -13.10
N VAL A 501 7.59 17.36 -14.33
CA VAL A 501 8.83 17.09 -15.07
C VAL A 501 8.90 17.76 -16.47
N ALA A 502 7.88 18.44 -17.02
CA ALA A 502 8.08 19.09 -18.33
C ALA A 502 7.16 20.29 -18.66
N ARG A 503 7.77 21.49 -18.67
CA ARG A 503 7.43 22.70 -19.47
C ARG A 503 6.18 23.53 -19.13
N ILE A 504 6.51 24.67 -18.51
CA ILE A 504 6.19 26.04 -18.96
C ILE A 504 5.98 26.18 -20.50
N LEU A 505 4.87 26.86 -20.87
CA LEU A 505 4.48 27.51 -22.15
C LEU A 505 3.87 26.66 -23.31
N ILE A 506 2.54 26.76 -23.51
CA ILE A 506 1.78 27.28 -24.70
C ILE A 506 0.32 26.73 -24.71
N ALA A 507 -0.67 27.62 -24.78
CA ALA A 507 -2.11 27.40 -25.10
C ALA A 507 -2.33 27.49 -26.65
N PRO A 508 -3.49 27.23 -27.32
CA PRO A 508 -4.89 27.41 -26.86
C PRO A 508 -5.99 26.44 -27.42
N GLU A 509 -7.23 26.73 -27.00
CA GLU A 509 -8.61 26.49 -27.50
C GLU A 509 -8.86 25.79 -28.87
N ASP A 510 -9.91 24.95 -28.95
CA ASP A 510 -11.17 25.25 -29.70
C ASP A 510 -12.28 24.18 -29.47
N GLU A 511 -13.54 24.64 -29.52
CA GLU A 511 -14.81 23.92 -29.35
C GLU A 511 -15.25 23.12 -30.61
N ARG A 512 -15.99 21.99 -30.44
CA ARG A 512 -17.39 21.83 -30.91
C ARG A 512 -17.96 20.40 -30.88
N ASP A 513 -19.24 20.36 -30.48
CA ASP A 513 -20.39 19.53 -30.90
C ASP A 513 -20.30 17.99 -30.91
N ILE A 514 -21.20 17.34 -30.15
CA ILE A 514 -22.14 16.30 -30.64
C ILE A 514 -23.40 16.32 -29.76
N ALA A 515 -24.55 16.30 -30.43
CA ALA A 515 -25.90 16.26 -29.86
C ALA A 515 -26.52 14.85 -29.94
N MET A 516 -27.59 14.66 -29.13
CA MET A 516 -28.58 13.56 -29.11
C MET A 516 -28.09 12.20 -28.57
N MET A 517 -28.83 11.47 -27.73
CA MET A 517 -30.27 11.28 -27.73
C MET A 517 -30.76 10.73 -26.37
N ARG A 518 -31.80 11.36 -25.81
CA ARG A 518 -32.66 10.80 -24.76
C ARG A 518 -33.45 9.61 -25.33
N LEU A 519 -33.68 8.55 -24.56
CA LEU A 519 -35.02 8.04 -24.24
C LEU A 519 -34.97 6.73 -23.42
N LEU A 520 -35.95 6.65 -22.51
CA LEU A 520 -36.49 5.48 -21.81
C LEU A 520 -35.68 4.94 -20.62
N ALA A 521 -36.26 4.66 -19.47
CA ALA A 521 -37.56 4.92 -18.85
C ALA A 521 -37.50 4.16 -17.51
N LEU A 522 -37.79 4.81 -16.38
CA LEU A 522 -39.10 4.68 -15.75
C LEU A 522 -39.42 3.24 -15.28
N ALA A 523 -38.66 2.69 -14.31
CA ALA A 523 -39.05 1.45 -13.63
C ALA A 523 -38.48 1.21 -12.20
N LEU A 524 -37.82 2.17 -11.54
CA LEU A 524 -37.23 1.92 -10.20
C LEU A 524 -37.65 2.91 -9.08
N CYS A 525 -38.59 3.83 -9.33
CA CYS A 525 -39.05 4.82 -8.36
C CYS A 525 -40.06 4.33 -7.29
N VAL A 526 -40.11 3.04 -6.92
CA VAL A 526 -41.16 2.54 -6.00
C VAL A 526 -40.63 1.83 -4.74
N GLN A 527 -39.32 1.68 -4.54
CA GLN A 527 -38.77 1.00 -3.34
C GLN A 527 -37.96 1.87 -2.37
N SER A 528 -37.74 3.16 -2.66
CA SER A 528 -37.10 4.11 -1.73
C SER A 528 -38.07 4.86 -0.80
N LEU A 529 -39.36 4.50 -0.80
CA LEU A 529 -40.38 5.14 0.04
C LEU A 529 -40.45 4.64 1.50
N VAL A 530 -39.50 3.82 1.97
CA VAL A 530 -39.48 3.30 3.36
C VAL A 530 -38.14 3.59 4.05
N GLN A 531 -37.72 4.85 4.03
CA GLN A 531 -36.90 5.43 5.10
C GLN A 531 -37.35 6.88 5.31
N ILE A 532 -38.56 7.04 5.85
CA ILE A 532 -38.96 8.27 6.51
C ILE A 532 -38.14 8.34 7.81
N LEU A 533 -36.89 8.80 7.71
CA LEU A 533 -36.29 9.50 8.84
C LEU A 533 -37.13 10.77 9.01
N PRO A 534 -37.69 11.03 10.20
CA PRO A 534 -38.56 12.17 10.41
C PRO A 534 -37.80 13.41 9.96
N MET A 535 -38.46 14.24 9.15
CA MET A 535 -38.04 15.61 8.85
C MET A 535 -37.39 16.16 10.11
N ALA A 536 -36.08 16.42 10.07
CA ALA A 536 -35.31 16.90 11.20
C ALA A 536 -35.96 18.21 11.63
N SER A 537 -36.87 18.11 12.59
CA SER A 537 -37.63 19.23 13.11
C SER A 537 -36.59 20.20 13.64
N ALA A 538 -36.56 21.41 13.08
CA ALA A 538 -35.77 22.49 13.60
C ALA A 538 -35.99 22.53 15.12
N LYS A 539 -34.94 22.22 15.87
CA LYS A 539 -34.90 22.35 17.32
C LYS A 539 -34.12 23.63 17.64
N PRO A 540 -34.22 24.14 18.87
CA PRO A 540 -33.51 25.34 19.24
C PRO A 540 -32.03 25.00 19.44
N ASP A 541 -31.17 25.53 18.58
CA ASP A 541 -29.96 24.79 18.21
C ASP A 541 -28.66 25.62 18.23
N PHE A 542 -28.64 26.86 18.75
CA PHE A 542 -27.41 27.68 18.75
C PHE A 542 -27.39 28.69 19.91
N GLY A 543 -27.85 28.28 21.09
CA GLY A 543 -27.96 29.14 22.27
C GLY A 543 -29.25 29.97 22.33
N ILE A 544 -30.24 29.68 21.50
CA ILE A 544 -31.56 30.33 21.50
C ILE A 544 -32.67 29.29 21.64
N SER A 545 -33.82 29.64 22.24
CA SER A 545 -34.97 28.75 22.43
C SER A 545 -35.91 28.66 21.21
N LEU A 546 -35.52 29.26 20.08
CA LEU A 546 -36.26 29.21 18.83
C LEU A 546 -35.59 28.29 17.79
N PRO A 547 -36.39 27.57 17.00
CA PRO A 547 -35.86 26.66 15.99
C PRO A 547 -35.19 27.40 14.83
N ILE A 548 -34.00 26.93 14.42
CA ILE A 548 -33.33 27.41 13.19
C ILE A 548 -33.44 26.32 12.12
N THR A 549 -33.97 26.66 10.95
CA THR A 549 -34.13 25.71 9.84
C THR A 549 -32.79 25.07 9.45
N SER A 550 -32.79 23.75 9.25
CA SER A 550 -31.64 22.95 8.78
C SER A 550 -30.44 22.82 9.73
N SER A 551 -30.56 23.29 10.97
CA SER A 551 -29.55 23.13 12.03
C SER A 551 -29.09 21.68 12.23
N GLY A 552 -30.00 20.70 12.21
CA GLY A 552 -29.67 19.27 12.35
C GLY A 552 -28.73 18.71 11.28
N LYS A 553 -28.59 19.37 10.12
CA LYS A 553 -27.57 19.00 9.11
C LYS A 553 -26.15 19.25 9.61
N VAL A 554 -25.94 20.23 10.48
CA VAL A 554 -24.64 20.49 11.10
C VAL A 554 -24.22 19.28 11.94
N SER A 555 -25.12 18.73 12.76
CA SER A 555 -24.84 17.52 13.54
C SER A 555 -24.46 16.33 12.65
N LEU A 556 -25.18 16.12 11.53
CA LEU A 556 -24.85 15.04 10.58
C LEU A 556 -23.45 15.22 9.96
N ALA A 557 -23.09 16.44 9.55
CA ALA A 557 -21.76 16.73 9.02
C ALA A 557 -20.66 16.51 10.06
N VAL A 558 -20.89 16.95 11.31
CA VAL A 558 -19.97 16.73 12.43
C VAL A 558 -19.76 15.24 12.68
N GLN A 559 -20.83 14.44 12.69
CA GLN A 559 -20.73 12.99 12.87
C GLN A 559 -19.99 12.32 11.71
N GLY A 560 -20.19 12.79 10.48
CA GLY A 560 -19.41 12.33 9.32
C GLY A 560 -17.91 12.67 9.44
N ALA A 561 -17.57 13.84 9.98
CA ALA A 561 -16.18 14.24 10.24
C ALA A 561 -15.56 13.41 11.38
N LYS A 562 -16.35 13.12 12.44
CA LYS A 562 -15.95 12.28 13.56
C LYS A 562 -15.46 10.91 13.10
N THR A 563 -16.23 10.22 12.26
CA THR A 563 -15.86 8.88 11.77
C THR A 563 -14.52 8.87 11.04
N VAL A 564 -14.23 9.87 10.20
CA VAL A 564 -12.96 9.95 9.47
C VAL A 564 -11.80 10.30 10.41
N LEU A 565 -12.05 11.13 11.42
CA LEU A 565 -11.05 11.50 12.41
C LEU A 565 -10.67 10.32 13.30
N GLU A 566 -11.65 9.56 13.81
CA GLU A 566 -11.42 8.38 14.63
C GLU A 566 -10.65 7.30 13.87
N ALA A 567 -10.75 7.24 12.54
CA ALA A 567 -9.99 6.30 11.72
C ALA A 567 -8.50 6.65 11.57
N VAL A 568 -8.05 7.85 11.99
CA VAL A 568 -6.65 8.29 11.79
C VAL A 568 -5.66 7.42 12.57
N ASP A 569 -6.06 6.82 13.69
CA ASP A 569 -5.20 5.99 14.53
C ASP A 569 -5.46 4.47 14.43
N ASP A 570 -6.24 4.02 13.44
CA ASP A 570 -6.60 2.61 13.20
C ASP A 570 -5.40 1.64 13.17
N ASN A 571 -4.23 2.12 12.77
CA ASN A 571 -3.00 1.34 12.66
C ASN A 571 -2.06 1.52 13.87
N THR A 572 -2.59 1.93 15.03
CA THR A 572 -1.83 2.16 16.26
C THR A 572 -2.42 1.37 17.45
N PRO A 573 -1.61 0.96 18.45
CA PRO A 573 -0.16 1.14 18.57
C PRO A 573 0.62 0.24 17.60
N PHE A 574 1.80 0.70 17.19
CA PHE A 574 2.70 -0.03 16.28
C PHE A 574 3.98 -0.43 17.00
N THR A 575 4.43 -1.67 16.83
CA THR A 575 5.66 -2.20 17.45
C THR A 575 6.53 -2.88 16.40
N VAL A 576 7.81 -2.55 16.41
CA VAL A 576 8.88 -3.09 15.56
C VAL A 576 9.53 -4.29 16.26
N GLU A 577 9.75 -5.39 15.55
CA GLU A 577 10.32 -6.63 16.09
C GLU A 577 11.85 -6.70 15.95
N ALA A 578 12.42 -6.22 14.85
CA ALA A 578 13.85 -6.32 14.55
C ALA A 578 14.73 -5.43 15.45
N ASN A 579 14.13 -4.52 16.22
CA ASN A 579 14.82 -3.55 17.09
C ASN A 579 15.98 -2.81 16.37
N TYR A 580 15.76 -2.46 15.11
CA TYR A 580 16.76 -1.79 14.28
C TYR A 580 16.74 -0.27 14.48
N LYS A 581 17.92 0.33 14.26
CA LYS A 581 18.23 1.75 14.52
C LYS A 581 17.05 2.69 14.22
N GLY A 582 16.53 3.34 15.27
CA GLY A 582 15.53 4.40 15.15
C GLY A 582 14.16 3.99 14.59
N LEU A 583 13.91 2.74 14.20
CA LEU A 583 12.62 2.33 13.60
C LEU A 583 11.46 2.48 14.58
N GLN A 584 11.62 2.00 15.82
CA GLN A 584 10.59 2.17 16.85
C GLN A 584 10.42 3.65 17.24
N GLU A 585 11.50 4.44 17.26
CA GLU A 585 11.43 5.88 17.50
C GLU A 585 10.61 6.57 16.40
N LEU A 586 10.84 6.21 15.13
CA LEU A 586 10.09 6.72 13.98
C LEU A 586 8.61 6.34 14.06
N ALA A 587 8.31 5.08 14.39
CA ALA A 587 6.94 4.61 14.60
C ALA A 587 6.26 5.37 15.76
N ASN A 588 6.96 5.59 16.87
CA ASN A 588 6.43 6.34 18.01
C ASN A 588 6.08 7.79 17.64
N VAL A 589 6.86 8.43 16.75
CA VAL A 589 6.52 9.77 16.24
C VAL A 589 5.24 9.73 15.41
N MET A 590 5.06 8.75 14.52
CA MET A 590 3.82 8.59 13.74
C MET A 590 2.61 8.31 14.64
N VAL A 591 2.75 7.43 15.62
CA VAL A 591 1.71 7.15 16.64
C VAL A 591 1.34 8.42 17.39
N LYS A 592 2.33 9.21 17.83
CA LYS A 592 2.09 10.49 18.49
C LYS A 592 1.31 11.46 17.61
N VAL A 593 1.67 11.58 16.32
CA VAL A 593 0.93 12.45 15.37
C VAL A 593 -0.52 11.96 15.19
N ALA A 594 -0.74 10.65 15.09
CA ALA A 594 -2.07 10.06 15.00
C ALA A 594 -2.90 10.39 16.25
N THR A 595 -2.38 10.08 17.44
CA THR A 595 -3.04 10.36 18.73
C THR A 595 -3.38 11.83 18.90
N VAL A 596 -2.48 12.74 18.52
CA VAL A 596 -2.72 14.19 18.57
C VAL A 596 -3.87 14.59 17.66
N THR A 597 -3.92 14.04 16.45
CA THR A 597 -4.99 14.31 15.48
C THR A 597 -6.35 13.84 16.01
N VAL A 598 -6.42 12.61 16.54
CA VAL A 598 -7.64 12.05 17.13
C VAL A 598 -8.09 12.84 18.34
N ASN A 599 -7.17 13.17 19.26
CA ASN A 599 -7.49 13.95 20.45
C ASN A 599 -8.10 15.31 20.09
N MET A 600 -7.47 16.04 19.15
CA MET A 600 -7.96 17.34 18.68
C MET A 600 -9.41 17.30 18.21
N GLY A 601 -9.78 16.32 17.40
CA GLY A 601 -11.16 16.24 16.92
C GLY A 601 -12.12 15.58 17.92
N SER A 602 -11.65 14.68 18.81
CA SER A 602 -12.46 14.11 19.89
C SER A 602 -12.95 15.18 20.88
N GLU A 603 -12.20 16.27 21.02
CA GLU A 603 -12.58 17.43 21.84
C GLU A 603 -13.47 18.42 21.07
N LEU A 604 -13.19 18.65 19.78
CA LEU A 604 -13.93 19.62 18.97
C LEU A 604 -15.33 19.12 18.56
N VAL A 605 -15.45 17.85 18.18
CA VAL A 605 -16.69 17.22 17.69
C VAL A 605 -17.84 17.35 18.70
N PRO A 606 -17.68 17.00 19.99
CA PRO A 606 -18.74 17.16 20.99
C PRO A 606 -19.15 18.61 21.20
N LEU A 607 -18.22 19.57 21.11
CA LEU A 607 -18.53 20.98 21.30
C LEU A 607 -19.34 21.56 20.14
N VAL A 608 -18.99 21.23 18.88
CA VAL A 608 -19.81 21.63 17.73
C VAL A 608 -21.15 20.91 17.74
N THR A 609 -21.21 19.65 18.16
CA THR A 609 -22.49 18.92 18.31
C THR A 609 -23.35 19.55 19.40
N SER A 610 -22.76 19.91 20.55
CA SER A 610 -23.46 20.53 21.66
C SER A 610 -23.97 21.92 21.30
N LEU A 611 -23.18 22.68 20.52
CA LEU A 611 -23.58 23.97 19.98
C LEU A 611 -24.92 23.85 19.25
N VAL A 612 -25.06 22.82 18.39
CA VAL A 612 -26.29 22.52 17.62
C VAL A 612 -27.48 22.11 18.50
N THR A 613 -27.29 21.81 19.78
CA THR A 613 -28.40 21.39 20.67
C THR A 613 -28.65 22.34 21.83
N ASP A 614 -27.91 23.46 21.87
CA ASP A 614 -27.93 24.36 23.01
C ASP A 614 -29.12 25.33 22.98
N VAL A 615 -29.85 25.36 24.11
CA VAL A 615 -31.05 26.18 24.33
C VAL A 615 -30.90 27.15 25.51
N SER A 616 -29.67 27.38 25.96
CA SER A 616 -29.38 28.08 27.22
C SER A 616 -29.82 29.54 27.26
N GLY A 617 -30.00 30.16 26.09
CA GLY A 617 -30.19 31.61 25.97
C GLY A 617 -28.87 32.40 25.99
N ASP A 618 -27.72 31.73 26.10
CA ASP A 618 -26.39 32.34 26.17
C ASP A 618 -25.56 32.08 24.90
N VAL A 619 -25.96 32.75 23.82
CA VAL A 619 -25.29 32.71 22.51
C VAL A 619 -23.81 33.10 22.62
N ALA A 620 -23.46 34.01 23.53
CA ALA A 620 -22.09 34.48 23.68
C ALA A 620 -21.17 33.37 24.22
N THR A 621 -21.58 32.71 25.30
CA THR A 621 -20.77 31.66 25.93
C THR A 621 -20.60 30.45 25.01
N VAL A 622 -21.69 29.95 24.43
CA VAL A 622 -21.66 28.68 23.65
C VAL A 622 -20.79 28.77 22.40
N PHE A 623 -20.83 29.88 21.66
CA PHE A 623 -19.94 30.10 20.51
C PHE A 623 -18.50 30.37 20.95
N THR A 624 -18.30 31.11 22.06
CA THR A 624 -16.95 31.38 22.59
C THR A 624 -16.24 30.07 22.97
N THR A 625 -16.95 29.11 23.56
CA THR A 625 -16.39 27.78 23.86
C THR A 625 -15.86 27.09 22.59
N VAL A 626 -16.62 27.11 21.50
CA VAL A 626 -16.20 26.51 20.22
C VAL A 626 -15.03 27.27 19.60
N PHE A 627 -15.08 28.60 19.56
CA PHE A 627 -13.98 29.42 19.02
C PHE A 627 -12.68 29.24 19.78
N THR A 628 -12.75 29.21 21.12
CA THR A 628 -11.60 28.93 21.98
C THR A 628 -11.02 27.56 21.64
N LYS A 629 -11.86 26.51 21.51
CA LYS A 629 -11.37 25.18 21.16
C LYS A 629 -10.74 25.14 19.76
N ILE A 630 -11.32 25.81 18.75
CA ILE A 630 -10.69 25.89 17.41
C ILE A 630 -9.31 26.57 17.52
N GLY A 631 -9.21 27.65 18.30
CA GLY A 631 -7.93 28.32 18.58
C GLY A 631 -6.91 27.42 19.27
N GLU A 632 -7.34 26.65 20.27
CA GLU A 632 -6.51 25.65 20.97
C GLU A 632 -6.03 24.55 20.01
N VAL A 633 -6.91 23.99 19.18
CA VAL A 633 -6.55 22.97 18.18
C VAL A 633 -5.52 23.52 17.20
N LYS A 634 -5.73 24.74 16.67
CA LYS A 634 -4.75 25.39 15.78
C LYS A 634 -3.41 25.63 16.47
N SER A 635 -3.41 26.08 17.73
CA SER A 635 -2.19 26.28 18.51
C SER A 635 -1.46 24.96 18.77
N ALA A 636 -2.20 23.90 19.08
CA ALA A 636 -1.67 22.55 19.25
C ALA A 636 -1.07 22.02 17.93
N ILE A 637 -1.70 22.24 16.77
CA ILE A 637 -1.11 21.90 15.46
C ILE A 637 0.19 22.69 15.23
N GLY A 638 0.15 24.01 15.45
CA GLY A 638 1.30 24.91 15.26
C GLY A 638 2.47 24.67 16.21
N THR A 639 2.31 23.84 17.24
CA THR A 639 3.37 23.46 18.19
C THR A 639 3.78 22.00 18.03
N GLN A 640 2.81 21.07 18.05
CA GLN A 640 3.08 19.64 18.05
C GLN A 640 3.56 19.10 16.70
N VAL A 641 3.05 19.62 15.57
CA VAL A 641 3.51 19.19 14.24
C VAL A 641 4.97 19.61 14.00
N PRO A 642 5.39 20.86 14.26
CA PRO A 642 6.81 21.22 14.22
C PRO A 642 7.70 20.40 15.16
N THR A 643 7.23 20.07 16.37
CA THR A 643 7.98 19.17 17.27
C THR A 643 8.14 17.78 16.67
N ALA A 644 7.07 17.17 16.16
CA ALA A 644 7.14 15.87 15.50
C ALA A 644 8.09 15.90 14.28
N ILE A 645 8.04 16.98 13.48
CA ILE A 645 8.96 17.18 12.35
C ILE A 645 10.42 17.29 12.81
N ALA A 646 10.69 18.00 13.92
CA ALA A 646 12.03 18.10 14.47
C ALA A 646 12.53 16.74 14.99
N ASP A 647 11.65 15.97 15.66
CA ASP A 647 11.94 14.61 16.13
C ASP A 647 12.28 13.68 14.95
N LEU A 648 11.50 13.71 13.86
CA LEU A 648 11.77 12.98 12.61
C LEU A 648 13.15 13.30 12.04
N LYS A 649 13.46 14.59 11.90
CA LYS A 649 14.75 15.05 11.36
C LYS A 649 15.90 14.60 12.26
N ASN A 650 15.71 14.64 13.57
CA ASN A 650 16.70 14.18 14.52
C ASN A 650 16.92 12.66 14.42
N ILE A 651 15.86 11.87 14.28
CA ILE A 651 15.96 10.41 14.08
C ILE A 651 16.79 10.08 12.83
N PHE A 652 16.48 10.70 11.68
CA PHE A 652 17.25 10.45 10.44
C PHE A 652 18.71 10.91 10.54
N LYS A 653 18.95 12.04 11.20
CA LYS A 653 20.31 12.53 11.45
C LYS A 653 21.10 11.60 12.38
N THR A 654 20.52 11.21 13.51
CA THR A 654 21.18 10.41 14.56
C THR A 654 21.44 8.99 14.10
N HIS A 655 20.46 8.33 13.46
CA HIS A 655 20.53 6.90 13.16
C HIS A 655 21.06 6.58 11.75
N PHE A 656 20.95 7.51 10.80
CA PHE A 656 21.30 7.28 9.39
C PHE A 656 22.28 8.32 8.79
N ALA A 657 22.78 9.26 9.59
CA ALA A 657 23.66 10.35 9.15
C ALA A 657 23.12 11.12 7.91
N SER A 658 21.79 11.20 7.79
CA SER A 658 21.13 11.81 6.64
C SER A 658 20.52 13.15 7.01
N GLU A 659 20.87 14.19 6.27
CA GLU A 659 20.34 15.55 6.41
C GLU A 659 19.64 15.97 5.11
N GLY A 660 18.45 16.57 5.21
CA GLY A 660 17.68 17.06 4.05
C GLY A 660 16.61 16.11 3.50
N LEU A 661 16.40 14.94 4.13
CA LEU A 661 15.25 14.08 3.84
C LEU A 661 13.98 14.68 4.45
N ASP A 662 13.23 15.38 3.60
CA ASP A 662 12.05 16.15 4.01
C ASP A 662 10.72 15.59 3.46
N TYR A 663 10.67 14.34 2.98
CA TYR A 663 9.44 13.77 2.41
C TYR A 663 8.31 13.69 3.45
N ILE A 664 8.47 12.90 4.52
CA ILE A 664 7.47 12.82 5.62
C ILE A 664 7.21 14.22 6.23
N PRO A 665 8.25 15.03 6.57
CA PRO A 665 8.03 16.41 7.02
C PRO A 665 7.15 17.27 6.09
N LYS A 666 7.39 17.23 4.78
CA LYS A 666 6.60 18.00 3.79
C LYS A 666 5.19 17.47 3.66
N GLN A 667 5.00 16.16 3.66
CA GLN A 667 3.68 15.54 3.60
C GLN A 667 2.83 15.88 4.82
N LEU A 668 3.39 15.78 6.03
CA LEU A 668 2.72 16.20 7.26
C LEU A 668 2.39 17.70 7.23
N THR A 669 3.34 18.54 6.79
CA THR A 669 3.12 19.99 6.68
C THR A 669 1.98 20.30 5.71
N ASP A 670 1.94 19.67 4.53
CA ASP A 670 0.87 19.85 3.54
C ASP A 670 -0.50 19.41 4.08
N GLY A 671 -0.56 18.23 4.71
CA GLY A 671 -1.79 17.71 5.34
C GLY A 671 -2.32 18.62 6.45
N PHE A 672 -1.48 19.00 7.41
CA PHE A 672 -1.91 19.85 8.52
C PHE A 672 -2.18 21.30 8.12
N ASN A 673 -1.49 21.84 7.11
CA ASN A 673 -1.82 23.17 6.58
C ASN A 673 -3.24 23.20 6.01
N ARG A 674 -3.65 22.15 5.29
CA ARG A 674 -5.04 22.02 4.81
C ARG A 674 -6.04 21.91 5.95
N PHE A 675 -5.71 21.13 6.98
CA PHE A 675 -6.54 21.01 8.17
C PHE A 675 -6.72 22.38 8.87
N VAL A 676 -5.65 23.17 9.02
CA VAL A 676 -5.70 24.54 9.55
C VAL A 676 -6.57 25.47 8.69
N LEU A 677 -6.44 25.39 7.35
CA LEU A 677 -7.29 26.15 6.44
C LEU A 677 -8.78 25.81 6.59
N GLY A 678 -9.10 24.52 6.75
CA GLY A 678 -10.48 24.08 7.03
C GLY A 678 -11.02 24.60 8.36
N LEU A 679 -10.18 24.63 9.41
CA LEU A 679 -10.55 25.19 10.72
C LEU A 679 -10.77 26.71 10.64
N ASP A 680 -9.98 27.42 9.84
CA ASP A 680 -10.14 28.85 9.61
C ASP A 680 -11.45 29.17 8.87
N ASP A 681 -11.78 28.41 7.83
CA ASP A 681 -13.06 28.55 7.15
C ASP A 681 -14.24 28.26 8.09
N LEU A 682 -14.19 27.15 8.83
CA LEU A 682 -15.21 26.80 9.83
C LEU A 682 -15.41 27.91 10.87
N ASN A 683 -14.32 28.42 11.44
CA ASN A 683 -14.36 29.52 12.40
C ASN A 683 -14.99 30.78 11.77
N SER A 684 -14.62 31.13 10.54
CA SER A 684 -15.20 32.27 9.82
C SER A 684 -16.71 32.11 9.59
N LYS A 685 -17.17 30.92 9.17
CA LYS A 685 -18.60 30.65 8.95
C LYS A 685 -19.39 30.67 10.25
N LEU A 686 -18.85 30.10 11.34
CA LEU A 686 -19.46 30.15 12.66
C LEU A 686 -19.53 31.58 13.22
N GLN A 687 -18.51 32.42 13.01
CA GLN A 687 -18.56 33.84 13.38
C GLN A 687 -19.66 34.61 12.63
N THR A 688 -19.82 34.31 11.34
CA THR A 688 -20.89 34.90 10.52
C THR A 688 -22.27 34.49 11.05
N LEU A 689 -22.46 33.22 11.38
CA LEU A 689 -23.68 32.71 11.99
C LEU A 689 -23.97 33.36 13.35
N LYS A 690 -22.96 33.43 14.23
CA LYS A 690 -23.10 34.08 15.55
C LYS A 690 -23.53 35.54 15.39
N LYS A 691 -22.85 36.29 14.50
CA LYS A 691 -23.18 37.70 14.24
C LYS A 691 -24.63 37.86 13.79
N ALA A 692 -25.14 36.98 12.94
CA ALA A 692 -26.53 37.01 12.51
C ALA A 692 -27.52 36.79 13.69
N ILE A 693 -27.17 35.90 14.63
CA ILE A 693 -27.97 35.67 15.84
C ILE A 693 -27.89 36.89 16.79
N ASP A 694 -26.71 37.47 16.99
CA ASP A 694 -26.52 38.68 17.81
C ASP A 694 -27.31 39.87 17.24
N ASP A 695 -27.32 40.06 15.92
CA ASP A 695 -28.09 41.12 15.25
C ASP A 695 -29.60 40.90 15.43
N ALA A 696 -30.07 39.63 15.42
CA ALA A 696 -31.45 39.27 15.70
C ALA A 696 -31.84 39.60 17.14
N ALA A 697 -30.99 39.22 18.10
CA ALA A 697 -31.21 39.48 19.52
C ALA A 697 -31.21 40.99 19.81
N THR A 698 -30.31 41.74 19.17
CA THR A 698 -30.26 43.21 19.27
C THR A 698 -31.55 43.85 18.76
N ALA A 699 -32.08 43.37 17.63
CA ALA A 699 -33.36 43.85 17.10
C ALA A 699 -34.57 43.50 17.98
N ALA A 700 -34.48 42.42 18.76
CA ALA A 700 -35.51 41.99 19.71
C ALA A 700 -35.43 42.69 21.08
N GLY A 701 -34.31 43.33 21.41
CA GLY A 701 -34.03 43.85 22.75
C GLY A 701 -33.46 42.81 23.73
N GLY A 702 -33.10 41.61 23.24
CA GLY A 702 -32.54 40.51 24.02
C GLY A 702 -32.88 39.14 23.44
N VAL A 703 -32.14 38.10 23.84
CA VAL A 703 -32.35 36.71 23.38
C VAL A 703 -33.69 36.13 23.88
N THR A 704 -34.16 36.56 25.05
CA THR A 704 -35.45 36.10 25.63
C THR A 704 -36.67 36.67 24.92
N GLU A 705 -36.52 37.80 24.23
CA GLU A 705 -37.58 38.50 23.49
C GLU A 705 -37.57 38.17 21.98
N LEU A 706 -36.72 37.23 21.56
CA LEU A 706 -36.64 36.81 20.17
C LEU A 706 -37.99 36.25 19.69
N THR A 707 -38.34 36.59 18.45
CA THR A 707 -39.48 36.01 17.74
C THR A 707 -39.00 35.27 16.51
N ASP A 708 -39.77 34.30 16.05
CA ASP A 708 -39.50 33.56 14.81
C ASP A 708 -39.31 34.49 13.60
N THR A 709 -40.06 35.60 13.55
CA THR A 709 -39.92 36.64 12.52
C THR A 709 -38.54 37.31 12.55
N LEU A 710 -38.02 37.64 13.73
CA LEU A 710 -36.72 38.29 13.87
C LEU A 710 -35.57 37.31 13.57
N VAL A 711 -35.68 36.06 14.02
CA VAL A 711 -34.71 35.01 13.68
C VAL A 711 -34.66 34.81 12.16
N LYS A 712 -35.81 34.64 11.51
CA LYS A 712 -35.88 34.46 10.04
C LYS A 712 -35.41 35.67 9.23
N LYS A 713 -35.50 36.88 9.80
CA LYS A 713 -35.04 38.11 9.15
C LYS A 713 -33.51 38.20 9.14
N HIS A 714 -32.86 37.78 10.22
CA HIS A 714 -31.42 37.97 10.43
C HIS A 714 -30.61 36.70 10.17
N VAL A 715 -31.08 35.53 10.61
CA VAL A 715 -30.42 34.22 10.44
C VAL A 715 -30.91 33.57 9.14
N LYS A 716 -30.14 33.77 8.07
CA LYS A 716 -30.44 33.19 6.75
C LYS A 716 -30.02 31.71 6.72
N PRO A 717 -30.78 30.82 6.04
CA PRO A 717 -30.41 29.41 5.85
C PRO A 717 -28.99 29.22 5.28
N ALA A 718 -28.55 30.16 4.42
CA ALA A 718 -27.19 30.24 3.89
C ALA A 718 -26.10 30.10 4.95
N TYR A 719 -26.28 30.70 6.14
CA TYR A 719 -25.26 30.65 7.19
C TYR A 719 -25.11 29.25 7.78
N ILE A 720 -26.18 28.46 7.87
CA ILE A 720 -26.15 27.08 8.34
C ILE A 720 -25.49 26.18 7.30
N TYR A 721 -25.87 26.29 6.03
CA TYR A 721 -25.27 25.49 4.97
C TYR A 721 -23.77 25.78 4.76
N ASN A 722 -23.35 27.04 4.94
CA ASN A 722 -21.93 27.39 4.94
C ASN A 722 -21.14 26.67 6.06
N VAL A 723 -21.73 26.54 7.26
CA VAL A 723 -21.11 25.77 8.36
C VAL A 723 -21.03 24.28 8.01
N VAL A 724 -22.10 23.69 7.48
CA VAL A 724 -22.12 22.29 7.00
C VAL A 724 -21.02 22.05 5.96
N PHE A 725 -20.90 22.94 4.97
CA PHE A 725 -19.89 22.86 3.93
C PHE A 725 -18.47 22.95 4.50
N ALA A 726 -18.21 23.90 5.41
CA ALA A 726 -16.90 24.03 6.05
C ALA A 726 -16.50 22.76 6.84
N ILE A 727 -17.45 22.10 7.51
CA ILE A 727 -17.21 20.83 8.21
C ILE A 727 -16.91 19.71 7.20
N ASN A 728 -17.64 19.62 6.09
CA ASN A 728 -17.39 18.61 5.06
C ASN A 728 -16.04 18.82 4.34
N GLN A 729 -15.63 20.08 4.12
CA GLN A 729 -14.28 20.38 3.63
C GLN A 729 -13.20 19.97 4.62
N LEU A 730 -13.39 20.27 5.91
CA LEU A 730 -12.46 19.87 6.96
C LEU A 730 -12.31 18.33 7.00
N LYS A 731 -13.44 17.61 6.92
CA LYS A 731 -13.47 16.15 6.79
C LYS A 731 -12.66 15.68 5.58
N ALA A 732 -12.78 16.34 4.43
CA ALA A 732 -12.06 15.98 3.20
C ALA A 732 -10.53 16.19 3.27
N TYR A 733 -10.02 16.90 4.28
CA TYR A 733 -8.57 17.10 4.46
C TYR A 733 -7.89 16.05 5.34
N LEU A 734 -8.64 15.35 6.20
CA LEU A 734 -8.13 14.31 7.09
C LEU A 734 -7.50 13.08 6.39
N PRO A 735 -8.03 12.57 5.25
CA PRO A 735 -7.49 11.38 4.58
C PRO A 735 -6.02 11.48 4.21
N LEU A 736 -5.53 12.69 3.90
CA LEU A 736 -4.13 12.91 3.55
C LEU A 736 -3.21 12.68 4.76
N VAL A 737 -3.60 13.17 5.94
CA VAL A 737 -2.85 12.97 7.18
C VAL A 737 -2.83 11.49 7.55
N LYS A 738 -3.99 10.82 7.47
CA LYS A 738 -4.10 9.38 7.68
C LYS A 738 -3.19 8.60 6.73
N TYR A 739 -3.24 8.90 5.43
CA TYR A 739 -2.40 8.24 4.43
C TYR A 739 -0.89 8.40 4.74
N THR A 740 -0.43 9.60 5.12
CA THR A 740 0.98 9.82 5.47
C THR A 740 1.41 9.00 6.68
N ILE A 741 0.56 8.87 7.70
CA ILE A 741 0.82 8.04 8.88
C ILE A 741 0.86 6.57 8.47
N ASP A 742 -0.18 6.09 7.81
CA ASP A 742 -0.35 4.68 7.43
C ASP A 742 0.78 4.21 6.50
N SER A 743 1.07 4.96 5.43
CA SER A 743 2.15 4.61 4.49
C SER A 743 3.54 4.65 5.15
N THR A 744 3.76 5.52 6.14
CA THR A 744 5.02 5.53 6.88
C THR A 744 5.14 4.31 7.79
N LEU A 745 4.07 3.95 8.51
CA LEU A 745 4.04 2.75 9.36
C LEU A 745 4.18 1.46 8.52
N GLU A 746 3.55 1.40 7.36
CA GLU A 746 3.71 0.30 6.41
C GLU A 746 5.15 0.17 5.93
N ASN A 747 5.81 1.27 5.56
CA ASN A 747 7.21 1.27 5.16
C ASN A 747 8.15 0.81 6.30
N ILE A 748 7.82 1.16 7.55
CA ILE A 748 8.54 0.66 8.73
C ILE A 748 8.33 -0.85 8.88
N SER A 749 7.10 -1.34 8.72
CA SER A 749 6.80 -2.78 8.76
C SER A 749 7.56 -3.55 7.68
N LEU A 750 7.63 -3.00 6.47
CA LEU A 750 8.36 -3.62 5.35
C LEU A 750 9.87 -3.68 5.63
N ALA A 751 10.45 -2.62 6.21
CA ALA A 751 11.83 -2.61 6.67
C ALA A 751 12.06 -3.65 7.78
N ASP A 752 11.16 -3.72 8.75
CA ASP A 752 11.22 -4.61 9.91
C ASP A 752 11.21 -6.09 9.49
N ASP A 753 10.24 -6.48 8.68
CA ASP A 753 10.13 -7.84 8.12
C ASP A 753 11.41 -8.25 7.38
N TYR A 754 11.96 -7.33 6.59
CA TYR A 754 13.21 -7.58 5.87
C TYR A 754 14.41 -7.76 6.81
N LEU A 755 14.50 -6.94 7.87
CA LEU A 755 15.56 -7.04 8.86
C LEU A 755 15.50 -8.35 9.64
N LEU A 756 14.30 -8.82 9.99
CA LEU A 756 14.11 -10.15 10.58
C LEU A 756 14.62 -11.26 9.66
N LEU A 757 14.33 -11.18 8.35
CA LEU A 757 14.86 -12.12 7.37
C LEU A 757 16.40 -12.09 7.32
N VAL A 758 17.01 -10.89 7.32
CA VAL A 758 18.47 -10.73 7.32
C VAL A 758 19.09 -11.32 8.59
N TYR A 759 18.48 -11.10 9.77
CA TYR A 759 18.96 -11.69 11.03
C TYR A 759 18.89 -13.21 11.04
N GLN A 760 17.78 -13.78 10.56
CA GLN A 760 17.63 -15.23 10.45
C GLN A 760 18.67 -15.83 9.51
N ALA A 761 18.90 -15.21 8.34
CA ALA A 761 19.90 -15.65 7.39
C ALA A 761 21.34 -15.55 7.94
N ALA A 762 21.65 -14.49 8.69
CA ALA A 762 22.94 -14.35 9.35
C ALA A 762 23.18 -15.45 10.41
N GLN A 763 22.15 -15.79 11.20
CA GLN A 763 22.25 -16.89 12.17
C GLN A 763 22.44 -18.25 11.49
N GLN A 764 21.73 -18.51 10.39
CA GLN A 764 21.88 -19.73 9.59
C GLN A 764 23.29 -19.84 8.99
N SER A 765 23.80 -18.74 8.44
CA SER A 765 25.17 -18.66 7.89
C SER A 765 26.24 -18.94 8.96
N ALA A 766 26.06 -18.43 10.19
CA ALA A 766 26.94 -18.73 11.32
C ALA A 766 26.91 -20.22 11.69
N GLY A 767 25.73 -20.83 11.71
CA GLY A 767 25.56 -22.27 11.93
C GLY A 767 26.26 -23.13 10.87
N ALA A 768 26.07 -22.81 9.59
CA ALA A 768 26.74 -23.49 8.47
C ALA A 768 28.27 -23.35 8.53
N THR A 769 28.76 -22.19 8.95
CA THR A 769 30.20 -21.95 9.16
C THR A 769 30.76 -22.84 10.28
N THR A 770 30.06 -22.96 11.40
CA THR A 770 30.45 -23.85 12.52
C THR A 770 30.48 -25.31 12.09
N GLN A 771 29.53 -25.73 11.26
CA GLN A 771 29.51 -27.08 10.69
C GLN A 771 30.70 -27.33 9.74
N SER A 772 31.07 -26.34 8.94
CA SER A 772 32.23 -26.41 8.05
C SER A 772 33.54 -26.53 8.82
N ILE A 773 33.70 -25.74 9.90
CA ILE A 773 34.85 -25.84 10.81
C ILE A 773 34.90 -27.22 11.46
N SER A 774 33.75 -27.76 11.89
CA SER A 774 33.66 -29.11 12.47
C SER A 774 34.08 -30.21 11.48
N SER A 775 33.83 -30.00 10.18
CA SER A 775 34.25 -30.91 9.13
C SER A 775 35.78 -30.91 8.95
N VAL A 776 36.42 -29.75 9.00
CA VAL A 776 37.89 -29.66 9.02
C VAL A 776 38.44 -30.33 10.26
N LYS A 777 37.84 -30.07 11.43
CA LYS A 777 38.24 -30.68 12.70
C LYS A 777 38.22 -32.21 12.63
N THR A 778 37.19 -32.78 12.02
CA THR A 778 37.06 -34.23 11.84
C THR A 778 38.26 -34.80 11.06
N VAL A 779 38.69 -34.13 10.00
CA VAL A 779 39.87 -34.56 9.21
C VAL A 779 41.16 -34.39 10.00
N THR A 780 41.32 -33.28 10.73
CA THR A 780 42.52 -33.07 11.58
C THR A 780 42.62 -34.07 12.73
N ASP A 781 41.49 -34.43 13.35
CA ASP A 781 41.44 -35.46 14.38
C ASP A 781 41.82 -36.84 13.80
N ALA A 782 41.36 -37.15 12.59
CA ALA A 782 41.70 -38.38 11.89
C ALA A 782 43.20 -38.47 11.55
N ILE A 783 43.82 -37.37 11.09
CA ILE A 783 45.28 -37.28 10.87
C ILE A 783 46.03 -37.58 12.17
N SER A 784 45.66 -36.93 13.28
CA SER A 784 46.30 -37.13 14.58
C SER A 784 46.19 -38.59 15.06
N ASN A 785 45.01 -39.19 14.90
CA ASN A 785 44.77 -40.57 15.29
C ASN A 785 45.54 -41.58 14.44
N GLU A 786 45.62 -41.39 13.12
CA GLU A 786 46.36 -42.27 12.20
C GLU A 786 47.86 -42.29 12.54
N VAL A 787 48.45 -41.10 12.77
CA VAL A 787 49.86 -40.96 13.12
C VAL A 787 50.15 -41.61 14.47
N LYS A 788 49.35 -41.30 15.50
CA LYS A 788 49.53 -41.86 16.85
C LYS A 788 49.39 -43.38 16.87
N THR A 789 48.33 -43.90 16.24
CA THR A 789 48.06 -45.34 16.22
C THR A 789 49.18 -46.08 15.51
N GLY A 790 49.57 -45.61 14.32
CA GLY A 790 50.65 -46.20 13.54
C GLY A 790 52.00 -46.24 14.26
N LEU A 791 52.45 -45.09 14.77
CA LEU A 791 53.77 -44.98 15.39
C LEU A 791 53.84 -45.64 16.78
N ASN A 792 52.72 -45.69 17.52
CA ASN A 792 52.66 -46.45 18.78
C ASN A 792 52.76 -47.96 18.53
N MET A 793 52.17 -48.48 17.44
CA MET A 793 52.36 -49.88 17.06
C MET A 793 53.84 -50.17 16.77
N TYR A 794 54.50 -49.34 15.95
CA TYR A 794 55.93 -49.52 15.65
C TYR A 794 56.82 -49.40 16.89
N SER A 795 56.48 -48.52 17.83
CA SER A 795 57.18 -48.41 19.13
C SER A 795 57.05 -49.70 19.95
N SER A 796 55.86 -50.31 19.96
CA SER A 796 55.61 -51.59 20.63
C SER A 796 56.35 -52.76 19.96
N ASP A 797 56.32 -52.81 18.62
CA ASP A 797 57.01 -53.84 17.84
C ASP A 797 58.52 -53.75 18.06
N PHE A 798 59.09 -52.54 18.00
CA PHE A 798 60.49 -52.30 18.30
C PHE A 798 60.87 -52.69 19.74
N SER A 799 60.03 -52.36 20.73
CA SER A 799 60.27 -52.72 22.14
C SER A 799 60.27 -54.25 22.35
N SER A 800 59.38 -54.96 21.65
CA SER A 800 59.33 -56.43 21.67
C SER A 800 60.59 -57.03 21.03
N MET A 801 61.00 -56.48 19.88
CA MET A 801 62.23 -56.87 19.20
C MET A 801 63.49 -56.61 20.04
N GLN A 802 63.56 -55.47 20.72
CA GLN A 802 64.67 -55.15 21.64
C GLN A 802 64.75 -56.16 22.80
N THR A 803 63.61 -56.60 23.31
CA THR A 803 63.53 -57.66 24.33
C THR A 803 64.03 -59.00 23.80
N GLU A 804 63.65 -59.36 22.57
CA GLU A 804 64.13 -60.58 21.90
C GLU A 804 65.66 -60.55 21.73
N ILE A 805 66.22 -59.45 21.23
CA ILE A 805 67.66 -59.29 21.05
C ILE A 805 68.41 -59.39 22.39
N GLY A 806 67.85 -58.83 23.46
CA GLY A 806 68.40 -58.93 24.80
C GLY A 806 68.44 -60.37 25.36
N SER A 807 67.67 -61.29 24.77
CA SER A 807 67.67 -62.71 25.16
C SER A 807 68.74 -63.56 24.46
N PHE A 808 69.41 -63.01 23.44
CA PHE A 808 70.43 -63.73 22.69
C PHE A 808 71.69 -63.96 23.55
N PRO A 809 72.10 -65.24 23.78
CA PRO A 809 73.07 -65.58 24.83
C PRO A 809 74.53 -65.23 24.50
N LYS A 810 74.92 -65.15 23.22
CA LYS A 810 76.31 -64.91 22.82
C LYS A 810 76.59 -63.45 22.47
N LEU A 811 75.63 -62.70 21.94
CA LEU A 811 75.80 -61.29 21.56
C LEU A 811 76.46 -60.40 22.63
N PRO A 812 76.11 -60.49 23.94
CA PRO A 812 76.72 -59.63 24.96
C PRO A 812 78.23 -59.83 25.15
N THR A 813 78.78 -60.95 24.68
CA THR A 813 80.22 -61.24 24.74
C THR A 813 81.01 -60.61 23.60
N ALA A 814 80.35 -60.03 22.59
CA ALA A 814 80.99 -59.45 21.43
C ALA A 814 81.64 -58.09 21.75
N ALA A 815 82.81 -57.83 21.16
CA ALA A 815 83.61 -56.63 21.47
C ALA A 815 82.89 -55.30 21.21
N ASP A 816 82.07 -55.22 20.16
CA ASP A 816 81.32 -54.02 19.76
C ASP A 816 79.83 -54.06 20.18
N PHE A 817 79.44 -54.95 21.10
CA PHE A 817 78.05 -55.03 21.58
C PHE A 817 77.56 -53.73 22.21
N SER A 818 78.43 -52.97 22.88
CA SER A 818 78.10 -51.67 23.45
C SER A 818 77.68 -50.63 22.39
N LYS A 819 78.27 -50.68 21.18
CA LYS A 819 77.87 -49.82 20.05
C LYS A 819 76.50 -50.22 19.52
N LEU A 820 76.26 -51.53 19.36
CA LEU A 820 74.95 -52.05 18.96
C LEU A 820 73.85 -51.67 19.98
N SER A 821 74.14 -51.81 21.28
CA SER A 821 73.23 -51.39 22.36
C SER A 821 72.97 -49.88 22.35
N SER A 822 73.99 -49.08 22.01
CA SER A 822 73.83 -47.63 21.81
C SER A 822 72.92 -47.32 20.62
N ALA A 823 73.09 -48.02 19.48
CA ALA A 823 72.22 -47.87 18.31
C ALA A 823 70.76 -48.22 18.63
N LEU A 824 70.51 -49.34 19.32
CA LEU A 824 69.17 -49.72 19.79
C LEU A 824 68.57 -48.65 20.72
N SER A 825 69.38 -48.10 21.62
CA SER A 825 68.96 -47.01 22.53
C SER A 825 68.60 -45.73 21.78
N SER A 826 69.23 -45.45 20.64
CA SER A 826 68.88 -44.31 19.77
C SER A 826 67.48 -44.44 19.17
N TYR A 827 67.08 -45.64 18.73
CA TYR A 827 65.70 -45.91 18.29
C TYR A 827 64.72 -45.73 19.47
N SER A 828 65.01 -46.30 20.66
CA SER A 828 64.18 -46.12 21.85
C SER A 828 64.02 -44.65 22.23
N THR A 829 65.08 -43.86 22.13
CA THR A 829 65.06 -42.41 22.40
C THR A 829 64.18 -41.69 21.38
N THR A 830 64.29 -42.07 20.10
CA THR A 830 63.48 -41.51 19.01
C THR A 830 62.00 -41.79 19.23
N PHE A 831 61.62 -43.04 19.55
CA PHE A 831 60.25 -43.40 19.91
C PHE A 831 59.77 -42.69 21.19
N GLY A 832 60.64 -42.54 22.19
CA GLY A 832 60.32 -41.79 23.43
C GLY A 832 60.01 -40.30 23.20
N SER A 833 60.53 -39.71 22.11
CA SER A 833 60.22 -38.33 21.73
C SER A 833 58.79 -38.14 21.20
N LEU A 834 58.09 -39.23 20.82
CA LEU A 834 56.74 -39.18 20.26
C LEU A 834 55.76 -38.53 21.24
N THR A 835 55.65 -39.08 22.46
CA THR A 835 54.67 -38.61 23.44
C THR A 835 55.05 -37.29 24.11
N THR A 836 56.35 -36.97 24.17
CA THR A 836 56.87 -35.81 24.91
C THR A 836 57.09 -34.58 24.04
N THR A 837 57.29 -34.75 22.73
CA THR A 837 57.64 -33.65 21.82
C THR A 837 56.81 -33.67 20.54
N ARG A 838 56.77 -34.80 19.83
CA ARG A 838 56.22 -34.82 18.47
C ARG A 838 54.69 -34.77 18.44
N TYR A 839 53.99 -35.55 19.27
CA TYR A 839 52.52 -35.49 19.35
C TYR A 839 52.00 -34.13 19.83
N PRO A 840 52.52 -33.51 20.92
CA PRO A 840 52.06 -32.18 21.32
C PRO A 840 52.29 -31.09 20.27
N ALA A 841 53.42 -31.14 19.55
CA ALA A 841 53.71 -30.19 18.47
C ALA A 841 52.70 -30.36 17.32
N MET A 842 52.47 -31.59 16.85
CA MET A 842 51.49 -31.90 15.81
C MET A 842 50.08 -31.40 16.18
N GLU A 843 49.61 -31.70 17.39
CA GLU A 843 48.30 -31.24 17.87
C GLU A 843 48.21 -29.72 17.91
N THR A 844 49.30 -29.03 18.28
CA THR A 844 49.37 -27.57 18.26
C THR A 844 49.21 -27.02 16.85
N HIS A 845 49.88 -27.59 15.85
CA HIS A 845 49.74 -27.14 14.45
C HIS A 845 48.32 -27.37 13.91
N LEU A 846 47.73 -28.54 14.18
CA LEU A 846 46.34 -28.84 13.79
C LEU A 846 45.34 -27.92 14.48
N LYS A 847 45.54 -27.62 15.77
CA LYS A 847 44.71 -26.67 16.50
C LYS A 847 44.82 -25.25 15.95
N ASN A 848 46.04 -24.79 15.62
CA ASN A 848 46.26 -23.46 15.05
C ASN A 848 45.52 -23.26 13.73
N LEU A 849 45.43 -24.30 12.89
CA LEU A 849 44.63 -24.27 11.67
C LEU A 849 43.14 -24.01 11.98
N ILE A 850 42.56 -24.77 12.91
CA ILE A 850 41.15 -24.64 13.31
C ILE A 850 40.87 -23.26 13.93
N ASP A 851 41.73 -22.82 14.84
CA ASP A 851 41.61 -21.51 15.49
C ASP A 851 41.72 -20.38 14.46
N THR A 852 42.62 -20.49 13.48
CA THR A 852 42.76 -19.50 12.41
C THR A 852 41.53 -19.46 11.51
N MET A 853 40.98 -20.61 11.10
CA MET A 853 39.74 -20.67 10.31
C MET A 853 38.55 -20.08 11.07
N THR A 854 38.48 -20.33 12.38
CA THR A 854 37.44 -19.76 13.26
C THR A 854 37.56 -18.24 13.34
N ASN A 855 38.79 -17.72 13.56
CA ASN A 855 39.03 -16.30 13.69
C ASN A 855 38.86 -15.53 12.38
N ALA A 856 39.22 -16.12 11.24
CA ALA A 856 39.10 -15.50 9.92
C ALA A 856 37.65 -15.24 9.49
N LEU A 857 36.70 -16.03 10.04
CA LEU A 857 35.27 -15.95 9.76
C LEU A 857 34.45 -15.41 10.94
N GLY A 858 35.09 -15.12 12.08
CA GLY A 858 34.45 -14.53 13.24
C GLY A 858 33.96 -13.12 12.91
N ALA A 859 32.65 -12.96 12.72
CA ALA A 859 32.01 -11.64 12.76
C ALA A 859 31.99 -11.14 14.22
N SER A 860 32.11 -9.83 14.41
CA SER A 860 31.92 -9.14 15.69
C SER A 860 30.58 -9.56 16.31
N SER A 861 30.63 -10.40 17.35
CA SER A 861 29.51 -11.16 17.87
C SER A 861 28.71 -10.39 18.92
N THR A 862 27.99 -9.36 18.47
CA THR A 862 26.81 -8.89 19.22
C THR A 862 25.54 -9.36 18.49
N PRO A 863 24.82 -10.35 19.02
CA PRO A 863 23.49 -10.71 18.52
C PRO A 863 22.59 -9.48 18.47
N GLY A 864 21.97 -9.21 17.31
CA GLY A 864 21.05 -8.08 17.11
C GLY A 864 21.66 -6.78 16.54
N GLN A 865 22.92 -6.79 16.08
CA GLN A 865 23.55 -5.62 15.44
C GLN A 865 24.22 -6.00 14.12
N ILE A 866 23.45 -6.18 13.05
CA ILE A 866 23.99 -6.16 11.68
C ILE A 866 24.06 -4.70 11.28
N THR A 867 25.25 -4.12 11.30
CA THR A 867 25.47 -2.75 10.83
C THR A 867 26.23 -2.77 9.51
N SER A 868 25.58 -2.36 8.42
CA SER A 868 26.18 -2.19 7.10
C SER A 868 25.65 -0.88 6.51
N ASN A 869 26.53 -0.10 5.87
CA ASN A 869 26.14 1.14 5.19
C ASN A 869 25.19 0.86 4.03
N LEU A 870 25.37 -0.28 3.34
CA LEU A 870 24.44 -0.75 2.32
C LEU A 870 23.06 -1.09 2.90
N LEU A 871 23.02 -1.80 4.03
CA LEU A 871 21.76 -2.09 4.73
C LEU A 871 21.08 -0.78 5.16
N ASP A 872 21.82 0.13 5.80
CA ASP A 872 21.33 1.46 6.19
C ASP A 872 20.79 2.23 4.97
N SER A 873 21.45 2.11 3.81
CA SER A 873 21.04 2.77 2.58
C SER A 873 19.68 2.28 2.07
N LEU A 874 19.49 0.96 2.06
CA LEU A 874 18.24 0.33 1.65
C LEU A 874 17.10 0.62 2.64
N ILE A 875 17.34 0.48 3.95
CA ILE A 875 16.33 0.75 4.98
C ILE A 875 15.92 2.21 4.94
N LEU A 876 16.87 3.14 4.83
CA LEU A 876 16.54 4.56 4.74
C LEU A 876 15.67 4.87 3.51
N THR A 877 15.92 4.20 2.38
CA THR A 877 15.17 4.40 1.12
C THR A 877 13.69 4.05 1.26
N VAL A 878 13.35 3.05 2.06
CA VAL A 878 11.93 2.69 2.29
C VAL A 878 11.28 3.58 3.35
N ILE A 879 11.95 3.81 4.48
CA ILE A 879 11.36 4.55 5.62
C ILE A 879 11.30 6.06 5.41
N GLU A 880 12.03 6.62 4.44
CA GLU A 880 11.91 8.05 4.11
C GLU A 880 10.56 8.40 3.46
N ASN A 881 9.78 7.39 3.05
CA ASN A 881 8.47 7.54 2.40
C ASN A 881 8.51 8.50 1.18
N GLY A 882 9.60 8.37 0.41
CA GLY A 882 9.88 9.17 -0.77
C GLY A 882 9.10 8.74 -2.02
N LYS A 883 9.40 9.42 -3.13
CA LYS A 883 8.73 9.28 -4.44
C LYS A 883 8.60 7.83 -4.94
N TYR A 884 9.65 7.03 -4.76
CA TYR A 884 9.78 5.66 -5.25
C TYR A 884 10.21 4.67 -4.16
N SER A 885 9.99 5.00 -2.89
CA SER A 885 10.54 4.28 -1.72
C SER A 885 10.35 2.76 -1.80
N GLN A 886 9.09 2.31 -1.89
CA GLN A 886 8.76 0.88 -1.95
C GLN A 886 9.21 0.22 -3.27
N PHE A 887 9.17 0.92 -4.40
CA PHE A 887 9.65 0.39 -5.68
C PHE A 887 11.16 0.10 -5.62
N CYS A 888 11.96 1.06 -5.18
CA CYS A 888 13.41 0.93 -5.09
C CYS A 888 13.83 -0.05 -4.01
N PHE A 889 13.11 -0.10 -2.90
CA PHE A 889 13.29 -1.15 -1.91
C PHE A 889 13.08 -2.53 -2.52
N ASN A 890 11.96 -2.75 -3.23
CA ASN A 890 11.66 -4.04 -3.89
C ASN A 890 12.64 -4.38 -5.03
N LYS A 891 13.23 -3.37 -5.67
CA LYS A 891 14.30 -3.50 -6.68
C LYS A 891 15.60 -4.04 -6.08
N TYR A 892 15.98 -3.58 -4.90
CA TYR A 892 17.30 -3.84 -4.35
C TYR A 892 17.35 -4.77 -3.14
N TYR A 893 16.26 -5.02 -2.41
CA TYR A 893 16.35 -5.80 -1.17
C TYR A 893 16.84 -7.23 -1.41
N GLY A 894 16.44 -7.87 -2.52
CA GLY A 894 16.93 -9.21 -2.87
C GLY A 894 18.44 -9.21 -3.16
N LEU A 895 18.95 -8.17 -3.81
CA LEU A 895 20.36 -8.02 -4.14
C LEU A 895 21.19 -7.73 -2.88
N VAL A 896 20.71 -6.84 -2.00
CA VAL A 896 21.33 -6.56 -0.71
C VAL A 896 21.30 -7.79 0.19
N PHE A 897 20.20 -8.54 0.22
CA PHE A 897 20.10 -9.81 0.95
C PHE A 897 21.13 -10.83 0.45
N GLY A 898 21.20 -11.01 -0.87
CA GLY A 898 22.20 -11.87 -1.50
C GLY A 898 23.63 -11.42 -1.18
N PHE A 899 23.89 -10.12 -1.20
CA PHE A 899 25.17 -9.54 -0.82
C PHE A 899 25.55 -9.88 0.63
N LEU A 900 24.66 -9.59 1.59
CA LEU A 900 24.90 -9.80 3.01
C LEU A 900 25.08 -11.29 3.37
N THR A 901 24.44 -12.20 2.62
CA THR A 901 24.53 -13.65 2.83
C THR A 901 25.67 -14.32 2.06
N SER A 902 26.17 -13.69 1.00
CA SER A 902 27.18 -14.26 0.10
C SER A 902 28.54 -14.56 0.75
N LEU A 903 28.91 -13.87 1.83
CA LEU A 903 30.20 -14.07 2.51
C LEU A 903 30.31 -15.49 3.09
N GLY A 904 29.26 -15.98 3.74
CA GLY A 904 29.23 -17.34 4.31
C GLY A 904 29.25 -18.42 3.23
N ASP A 905 28.42 -18.26 2.20
CA ASP A 905 28.36 -19.17 1.06
C ASP A 905 29.71 -19.24 0.31
N SER A 906 30.39 -18.11 0.18
CA SER A 906 31.68 -18.01 -0.49
C SER A 906 32.82 -18.54 0.38
N ALA A 907 32.75 -18.36 1.70
CA ALA A 907 33.68 -18.98 2.65
C ALA A 907 33.58 -20.53 2.63
N GLY A 908 32.38 -21.07 2.41
CA GLY A 908 32.16 -22.49 2.16
C GLY A 908 33.07 -23.07 1.06
N LEU A 909 33.34 -22.29 0.01
CA LEU A 909 34.23 -22.70 -1.09
C LEU A 909 35.68 -22.86 -0.65
N CYS A 910 36.11 -22.10 0.36
CA CYS A 910 37.45 -22.20 0.91
C CYS A 910 37.59 -23.50 1.72
N PHE A 911 36.58 -23.86 2.51
CA PHE A 911 36.53 -25.16 3.18
C PHE A 911 36.50 -26.33 2.20
N ASP A 912 35.69 -26.22 1.16
CA ASP A 912 35.56 -27.22 0.10
C ASP A 912 36.87 -27.52 -0.64
N LYS A 913 37.81 -26.57 -0.66
CA LYS A 913 39.15 -26.74 -1.23
C LYS A 913 40.13 -27.36 -0.24
N GLU A 914 40.08 -26.98 1.03
CA GLU A 914 41.05 -27.43 2.03
C GLU A 914 40.72 -28.82 2.58
N ILE A 915 39.44 -29.18 2.75
CA ILE A 915 39.05 -30.51 3.26
C ILE A 915 39.64 -31.66 2.41
N PRO A 916 39.52 -31.67 1.07
CA PRO A 916 40.12 -32.73 0.25
C PRO A 916 41.66 -32.76 0.31
N ARG A 917 42.32 -31.60 0.45
CA ARG A 917 43.78 -31.52 0.57
C ARG A 917 44.27 -32.13 1.88
N LEU A 918 43.56 -31.88 2.97
CA LEU A 918 43.84 -32.49 4.27
C LEU A 918 43.55 -33.99 4.27
N LYS A 919 42.50 -34.46 3.55
CA LYS A 919 42.27 -35.89 3.35
C LYS A 919 43.39 -36.55 2.54
N LEU A 920 43.90 -35.89 1.50
CA LEU A 920 45.05 -36.41 0.76
C LEU A 920 46.30 -36.53 1.66
N LEU A 921 46.52 -35.58 2.56
CA LEU A 921 47.57 -35.70 3.59
C LEU A 921 47.31 -36.92 4.48
N GLN A 922 46.09 -37.08 5.00
CA GLN A 922 45.69 -38.23 5.81
C GLN A 922 46.01 -39.55 5.10
N ASP A 923 45.69 -39.68 3.82
CA ASP A 923 45.90 -40.89 3.01
C ASP A 923 47.38 -41.15 2.69
N THR A 924 48.20 -40.08 2.65
CA THR A 924 49.64 -40.17 2.34
C THR A 924 50.48 -40.59 3.56
N LEU A 925 50.05 -40.21 4.77
CA LEU A 925 50.80 -40.47 6.00
C LEU A 925 51.09 -41.97 6.27
N PRO A 926 50.17 -42.92 6.05
CA PRO A 926 50.46 -44.35 6.17
C PRO A 926 51.59 -44.80 5.24
N ILE A 927 51.61 -44.32 4.00
CA ILE A 927 52.62 -44.68 2.98
C ILE A 927 54.01 -44.20 3.41
N VAL A 928 54.09 -42.96 3.93
CA VAL A 928 55.34 -42.40 4.45
C VAL A 928 55.79 -43.17 5.70
N ARG A 929 54.84 -43.52 6.58
CA ARG A 929 55.11 -44.29 7.80
C ARG A 929 55.67 -45.67 7.47
N GLU A 930 55.16 -46.39 6.48
CA GLU A 930 55.65 -47.72 6.09
C GLU A 930 57.16 -47.75 5.82
N GLN A 931 57.74 -46.66 5.32
CA GLN A 931 59.20 -46.54 5.09
C GLN A 931 60.04 -46.58 6.38
N LEU A 932 59.43 -46.38 7.54
CA LEU A 932 60.08 -46.45 8.85
C LEU A 932 60.25 -47.89 9.34
N LEU A 933 59.36 -48.80 8.94
CA LEU A 933 59.36 -50.18 9.43
C LEU A 933 60.60 -50.95 8.92
N ALA A 934 60.95 -50.73 7.65
CA ALA A 934 62.12 -51.31 6.99
C ALA A 934 63.45 -50.99 7.71
N ASP A 935 63.50 -49.91 8.50
CA ASP A 935 64.73 -49.51 9.20
C ASP A 935 65.03 -50.35 10.46
N PHE A 936 64.10 -51.19 10.91
CA PHE A 936 64.34 -52.04 12.08
C PHE A 936 63.73 -53.45 11.98
N GLU A 937 62.80 -53.72 11.06
CA GLU A 937 62.07 -55.01 11.01
C GLU A 937 62.95 -56.27 10.92
N SER A 938 64.12 -56.18 10.28
CA SER A 938 65.04 -57.32 10.09
C SER A 938 66.07 -57.46 11.22
N LEU A 939 66.12 -56.52 12.17
CA LEU A 939 67.23 -56.36 13.11
C LEU A 939 67.41 -57.58 14.02
N ALA A 940 66.35 -58.13 14.61
CA ALA A 940 66.45 -59.36 15.41
C ALA A 940 66.90 -60.57 14.59
N SER A 941 66.39 -60.70 13.35
CA SER A 941 66.72 -61.84 12.47
C SER A 941 68.19 -61.83 12.04
N GLU A 942 68.74 -60.66 11.70
CA GLU A 942 70.15 -60.50 11.34
C GLU A 942 71.07 -60.72 12.54
N LEU A 943 70.69 -60.22 13.71
CA LEU A 943 71.46 -60.43 14.93
C LEU A 943 71.43 -61.87 15.43
N SER A 944 70.34 -62.61 15.19
CA SER A 944 70.25 -64.05 15.47
C SER A 944 71.30 -64.84 14.67
N VAL A 945 71.56 -64.44 13.42
CA VAL A 945 72.64 -65.03 12.61
C VAL A 945 73.99 -64.83 13.28
N CYS A 946 74.30 -63.63 13.77
CA CYS A 946 75.54 -63.39 14.52
C CYS A 946 75.62 -64.24 15.79
N ASP A 947 74.54 -64.34 16.56
CA ASP A 947 74.49 -65.14 17.80
C ASP A 947 74.71 -66.64 17.55
N SER A 948 74.31 -67.14 16.38
CA SER A 948 74.50 -68.54 15.99
C SER A 948 75.96 -68.92 15.72
N LEU A 949 76.85 -67.96 15.48
CA LEU A 949 78.25 -68.22 15.10
C LEU A 949 79.03 -68.97 16.20
N ALA A 950 79.86 -69.91 15.79
CA ALA A 950 80.57 -70.83 16.69
C ALA A 950 81.90 -70.28 17.22
N THR A 951 82.52 -69.31 16.54
CA THR A 951 83.83 -68.76 16.93
C THR A 951 83.73 -67.30 17.34
N GLN A 952 84.40 -66.92 18.44
CA GLN A 952 84.37 -65.55 18.97
C GLN A 952 84.87 -64.52 17.97
N ALA A 953 85.89 -64.86 17.17
CA ALA A 953 86.42 -63.98 16.14
C ALA A 953 85.36 -63.64 15.07
N LYS A 954 84.55 -64.62 14.66
CA LYS A 954 83.47 -64.41 13.68
C LYS A 954 82.26 -63.70 14.27
N LEU A 955 81.91 -63.99 15.53
CA LEU A 955 80.90 -63.22 16.27
C LEU A 955 81.28 -61.74 16.37
N ASN A 956 82.52 -61.44 16.78
CA ASN A 956 83.03 -60.07 16.86
C ASN A 956 82.99 -59.38 15.48
N GLU A 957 83.46 -60.04 14.41
CA GLU A 957 83.41 -59.51 13.04
C GLU A 957 81.97 -59.20 12.59
N CYS A 958 81.02 -60.11 12.87
CA CYS A 958 79.60 -59.95 12.54
C CYS A 958 78.96 -58.76 13.27
N VAL A 959 79.14 -58.68 14.60
CA VAL A 959 78.59 -57.60 15.43
C VAL A 959 79.24 -56.25 15.11
N THR A 960 80.55 -56.21 14.84
CA THR A 960 81.23 -54.98 14.38
C THR A 960 80.62 -54.47 13.08
N SER A 961 80.38 -55.36 12.11
CA SER A 961 79.79 -54.98 10.81
C SER A 961 78.36 -54.45 10.96
N LEU A 962 77.51 -55.12 11.76
CA LEU A 962 76.12 -54.70 11.95
C LEU A 962 75.99 -53.47 12.85
N SER A 963 76.82 -53.34 13.89
CA SER A 963 76.74 -52.20 14.82
C SER A 963 77.00 -50.85 14.14
N GLY A 964 77.92 -50.79 13.17
CA GLY A 964 78.13 -49.58 12.36
C GLY A 964 76.93 -49.26 11.48
N PHE A 965 76.43 -50.25 10.74
CA PHE A 965 75.25 -50.11 9.88
C PHE A 965 74.01 -49.64 10.65
N TYR A 966 73.71 -50.27 11.80
CA TYR A 966 72.53 -49.90 12.61
C TYR A 966 72.68 -48.57 13.35
N THR A 967 73.91 -48.09 13.58
CA THR A 967 74.12 -46.72 14.10
C THR A 967 73.71 -45.68 13.05
N ASP A 968 74.12 -45.90 11.79
CA ASP A 968 73.74 -45.03 10.67
C ASP A 968 72.24 -45.12 10.38
N LEU A 969 71.67 -46.33 10.40
CA LEU A 969 70.24 -46.56 10.17
C LEU A 969 69.37 -45.95 11.27
N ALA A 970 69.77 -46.02 12.55
CA ALA A 970 69.08 -45.34 13.65
C ALA A 970 69.04 -43.82 13.45
N THR A 971 70.12 -43.24 12.93
CA THR A 971 70.18 -41.82 12.57
C THR A 971 69.21 -41.49 11.44
N GLN A 972 69.19 -42.32 10.39
CA GLN A 972 68.25 -42.16 9.28
C GLN A 972 66.79 -42.32 9.72
N PHE A 973 66.49 -43.27 10.60
CA PHE A 973 65.17 -43.47 11.18
C PHE A 973 64.68 -42.20 11.92
N GLY A 974 65.55 -41.60 12.74
CA GLY A 974 65.26 -40.33 13.41
C GLY A 974 64.92 -39.19 12.44
N LEU A 975 65.68 -39.08 11.33
CA LEU A 975 65.43 -38.09 10.28
C LEU A 975 64.13 -38.35 9.51
N LYS A 976 63.83 -39.61 9.15
CA LYS A 976 62.57 -39.97 8.48
C LYS A 976 61.36 -39.72 9.38
N LEU A 977 61.47 -40.03 10.67
CA LEU A 977 60.41 -39.75 11.62
C LEU A 977 60.18 -38.24 11.76
N GLN A 978 61.27 -37.46 11.84
CA GLN A 978 61.19 -36.01 11.85
C GLN A 978 60.49 -35.48 10.59
N TYR A 979 60.86 -35.99 9.41
CA TYR A 979 60.25 -35.61 8.13
C TYR A 979 58.74 -35.85 8.09
N LEU A 980 58.25 -36.96 8.66
CA LEU A 980 56.81 -37.23 8.76
C LEU A 980 56.06 -36.12 9.53
N PHE A 981 56.63 -35.62 10.63
CA PHE A 981 56.03 -34.52 11.40
C PHE A 981 56.19 -33.16 10.71
N GLU A 982 57.33 -32.90 10.06
CA GLU A 982 57.55 -31.69 9.26
C GLU A 982 56.60 -31.61 8.06
N LEU A 983 56.23 -32.74 7.47
CA LEU A 983 55.22 -32.80 6.41
C LEU A 983 53.84 -32.33 6.90
N ILE A 984 53.43 -32.78 8.10
CA ILE A 984 52.16 -32.37 8.71
C ILE A 984 52.19 -30.88 9.05
N GLU A 985 53.26 -30.39 9.66
CA GLU A 985 53.46 -28.97 9.95
C GLU A 985 53.39 -28.12 8.67
N THR A 986 54.15 -28.49 7.64
CA THR A 986 54.22 -27.74 6.39
C THR A 986 52.86 -27.67 5.70
N GLU A 987 52.13 -28.79 5.63
CA GLU A 987 50.82 -28.81 4.96
C GLU A 987 49.73 -28.09 5.78
N THR A 988 49.78 -28.15 7.12
CA THR A 988 48.84 -27.38 7.97
C THR A 988 49.08 -25.87 7.88
N VAL A 989 50.34 -25.43 7.83
CA VAL A 989 50.69 -24.02 7.56
C VAL A 989 50.29 -23.60 6.16
N ALA A 990 50.55 -24.43 5.15
CA ALA A 990 50.12 -24.16 3.78
C ALA A 990 48.59 -24.06 3.69
N SER A 991 47.85 -24.95 4.35
CA SER A 991 46.39 -24.93 4.40
C SER A 991 45.86 -23.65 5.05
N THR A 992 46.47 -23.24 6.16
CA THR A 992 46.15 -21.97 6.84
C THR A 992 46.29 -20.78 5.89
N ASN A 993 47.44 -20.67 5.21
CA ASN A 993 47.73 -19.56 4.31
C ASN A 993 46.79 -19.57 3.09
N ARG A 994 46.55 -20.74 2.48
CA ARG A 994 45.64 -20.88 1.33
C ARG A 994 44.20 -20.52 1.71
N PHE A 995 43.76 -20.90 2.90
CA PHE A 995 42.45 -20.54 3.42
C PHE A 995 42.30 -19.03 3.63
N LEU A 996 43.25 -18.38 4.30
CA LEU A 996 43.23 -16.93 4.52
C LEU A 996 43.21 -16.15 3.21
N ILE A 997 44.07 -16.52 2.25
CA ILE A 997 44.09 -15.90 0.91
C ILE A 997 42.73 -16.07 0.23
N CYS A 998 42.12 -17.26 0.33
CA CYS A 998 40.81 -17.52 -0.25
C CYS A 998 39.73 -16.61 0.35
N VAL A 999 39.69 -16.47 1.69
CA VAL A 999 38.72 -15.62 2.39
C VAL A 999 38.93 -14.14 2.07
N GLU A 1000 40.18 -13.65 2.03
CA GLU A 1000 40.45 -12.25 1.70
C GLU A 1000 40.08 -11.91 0.25
N LEU A 1001 40.32 -12.83 -0.70
CA LEU A 1001 39.85 -12.65 -2.09
C LEU A 1001 38.33 -12.60 -2.21
N VAL A 1002 37.61 -13.35 -1.37
CA VAL A 1002 36.15 -13.28 -1.29
C VAL A 1002 35.72 -11.92 -0.75
N LYS A 1003 36.34 -11.44 0.34
CA LYS A 1003 36.03 -10.14 0.94
C LYS A 1003 36.28 -8.99 -0.03
N MET A 1004 37.43 -8.97 -0.73
CA MET A 1004 37.77 -7.91 -1.68
C MET A 1004 36.75 -7.79 -2.83
N ASN A 1005 36.32 -8.91 -3.41
CA ASN A 1005 35.31 -8.90 -4.49
C ASN A 1005 33.94 -8.38 -4.00
N LEU A 1006 33.57 -8.69 -2.77
CA LEU A 1006 32.29 -8.25 -2.19
C LEU A 1006 32.36 -6.77 -1.77
N VAL A 1007 33.26 -6.42 -0.85
CA VAL A 1007 33.25 -5.12 -0.15
C VAL A 1007 33.67 -3.96 -1.05
N GLU A 1008 34.76 -4.08 -1.81
CA GLU A 1008 35.35 -2.90 -2.48
C GLU A 1008 34.62 -2.50 -3.76
N ILE A 1009 34.09 -3.46 -4.51
CA ILE A 1009 33.54 -3.21 -5.86
C ILE A 1009 32.01 -3.19 -5.85
N THR A 1010 31.37 -4.04 -5.04
CA THR A 1010 29.92 -4.27 -5.16
C THR A 1010 29.12 -3.40 -4.19
N GLU A 1011 29.61 -3.15 -2.97
CA GLU A 1011 28.88 -2.39 -1.94
C GLU A 1011 28.64 -0.93 -2.36
N ALA A 1012 29.70 -0.24 -2.79
CA ALA A 1012 29.62 1.18 -3.16
C ALA A 1012 28.73 1.43 -4.39
N ASN A 1013 28.81 0.57 -5.41
CA ASN A 1013 27.97 0.66 -6.59
C ASN A 1013 26.50 0.44 -6.20
N LEU A 1014 26.20 -0.63 -5.46
CA LEU A 1014 24.83 -0.93 -5.06
C LEU A 1014 24.23 0.17 -4.16
N MET A 1015 25.03 0.77 -3.29
CA MET A 1015 24.61 1.94 -2.51
C MET A 1015 24.23 3.12 -3.42
N ASN A 1016 25.04 3.44 -4.44
CA ASN A 1016 24.75 4.50 -5.39
C ASN A 1016 23.49 4.19 -6.21
N ASP A 1017 23.35 2.95 -6.68
CA ASP A 1017 22.20 2.50 -7.48
C ASP A 1017 20.89 2.61 -6.69
N ILE A 1018 20.92 2.22 -5.40
CA ILE A 1018 19.79 2.40 -4.47
C ILE A 1018 19.39 3.87 -4.37
N ARG A 1019 20.36 4.78 -4.21
CA ARG A 1019 20.10 6.22 -4.03
C ARG A 1019 19.69 6.92 -5.32
N ASN A 1020 20.26 6.51 -6.46
CA ASN A 1020 19.83 6.97 -7.77
C ASN A 1020 18.39 6.53 -8.04
N CYS A 1021 18.04 5.28 -7.72
CA CYS A 1021 16.66 4.83 -7.80
C CYS A 1021 15.73 5.62 -6.89
N ALA A 1022 16.10 5.85 -5.63
CA ALA A 1022 15.25 6.62 -4.69
C ALA A 1022 14.87 8.01 -5.26
N LYS A 1023 15.76 8.60 -6.06
CA LYS A 1023 15.57 9.88 -6.74
C LYS A 1023 14.80 9.78 -8.06
N ASP A 1024 15.26 8.92 -8.97
CA ASP A 1024 14.84 8.91 -10.38
C ASP A 1024 13.92 7.72 -10.73
N GLY A 1025 13.85 6.70 -9.88
CA GLY A 1025 12.91 5.58 -9.96
C GLY A 1025 13.26 4.59 -11.08
N PRO A 1026 12.28 4.16 -11.90
CA PRO A 1026 12.52 3.16 -12.95
C PRO A 1026 13.43 3.66 -14.09
N THR A 1027 13.64 4.97 -14.20
CA THR A 1027 14.53 5.56 -15.21
C THR A 1027 15.94 5.81 -14.68
N ALA A 1028 16.26 5.40 -13.44
CA ALA A 1028 17.61 5.48 -12.92
C ALA A 1028 18.55 4.56 -13.74
N ASP A 1029 19.74 5.07 -14.05
CA ASP A 1029 20.79 4.27 -14.67
C ASP A 1029 21.46 3.38 -13.62
N ASP A 1030 21.46 2.06 -13.87
CA ASP A 1030 22.15 1.02 -13.08
C ASP A 1030 23.19 0.24 -13.92
#